data_AF-J4X8G1-F1
#
_entry.id   AF-J4X8G1-F1
#
_cell.length_a   1.000
_cell.length_b   1.000
_cell.length_c   1.000
_cell.angle_alpha   90.00
_cell.angle_beta   90.00
_cell.angle_gamma   90.00
#
_symmetry.space_group_name_H-M   'P 1'
#
loop_
_entity.id
_entity.type
_entity.pdbx_description
1 polymer ?
#
loop_
_entity_poly.entity_id
_entity_poly.type
_entity_poly.pdbx_seq_one_letter_code
_entity_poly.pdbx_strand_id
1 'polypeptide(L)'
;MDSQALNSNFRSSRQILAFILLAYLFGVICRFYWVYWASGIEQFYFNGEFITNTNDGFYNAEGARDMLAGFHQPNDLSPYGGSIPTFTFILAKILPFKFESIIFYMSVFLSPLIVLPIILIAREYKITNVGIVAALIASILPGYYIRTLAGYYDSDMLNVTLPLLVVWALIRLVDRKSQNFILPAIFMVIYDWWYQSSYSLNLALIVMFLLYTLVFDRKNETNYKAMIFMLMAVIDFDAYSADTIVNFVFVLKAAMIGLLYVLMLLRPQMFGKKMLFCLGAFMVALFAAFGGFSSVSSKLHFYLVKQASELNDTFYFLNVSKTIAEVKNTSISLFAVNVGGHIVVFALSCIGIVLMLVKFRSFWLVMPMLALGCLAFVSGGRFSMYLTPITALGFGYFLYFALNLFQIRAWLKGALFWVCTCLALVPNLEYIYRYHIPTLLGNSAISALDLLKTKASREDYVLSWWDYGYLIKYYADVKTLSDPGRQSGTYSFLTSFALSQDQISSANMARLDVEYSERQFDEKFRFGLSEMLKDYNQTDVNKFLNSLEDKNFKLPPKTREIYYYLLPEMVNILPEILSFSMLDITTGKEFEKPLIYIGFPFSSDEKGLNIGEGFVLPLGDFKFITHNGEKIPINSYYQVSYIDGKLDVKANKIDENAKIYVIFLANYNRILLLEKKAFDSTFVQLFIFENYDKELFEPVVLDQAAKIYRLLK
;
A
#
# COMPACT_ATOMS: atom_id res chain seq x y z
N MET A 1 -20.52 -44.10 11.15
CA MET A 1 -19.26 -43.90 10.40
C MET A 1 -18.28 -43.21 11.32
N ASP A 2 -17.36 -43.99 11.91
CA ASP A 2 -16.38 -43.51 12.89
C ASP A 2 -15.36 -42.57 12.26
N SER A 3 -15.58 -41.27 12.46
CA SER A 3 -14.74 -40.14 12.02
C SER A 3 -13.53 -39.89 12.92
N GLN A 4 -13.21 -40.82 13.83
CA GLN A 4 -12.19 -40.60 14.86
C GLN A 4 -10.74 -40.78 14.39
N ALA A 5 -10.48 -41.41 13.25
CA ALA A 5 -9.10 -41.75 12.87
C ALA A 5 -8.20 -40.54 12.55
N LEU A 6 -8.73 -39.49 11.90
CA LEU A 6 -7.95 -38.28 11.60
C LEU A 6 -7.91 -37.30 12.80
N ASN A 7 -8.96 -37.24 13.62
CA ASN A 7 -9.09 -36.24 14.70
C ASN A 7 -8.77 -36.78 16.11
N SER A 8 -8.38 -38.05 16.27
CA SER A 8 -8.23 -38.68 17.60
C SER A 8 -7.05 -38.19 18.44
N ASN A 9 -6.09 -37.48 17.87
CA ASN A 9 -4.77 -37.29 18.51
C ASN A 9 -4.52 -35.93 19.18
N PHE A 10 -5.40 -34.93 19.04
CA PHE A 10 -5.14 -33.57 19.52
C PHE A 10 -6.20 -33.08 20.51
N ARG A 11 -6.11 -33.55 21.76
CA ARG A 11 -7.10 -33.24 22.81
C ARG A 11 -6.60 -32.22 23.83
N SER A 12 -5.28 -32.07 24.02
CA SER A 12 -4.77 -31.17 25.06
C SER A 12 -4.51 -29.76 24.53
N SER A 13 -4.80 -28.74 25.35
CA SER A 13 -4.48 -27.34 25.02
C SER A 13 -2.98 -27.13 24.78
N ARG A 14 -2.11 -27.95 25.40
CA ARG A 14 -0.65 -27.93 25.19
C ARG A 14 -0.26 -28.36 23.78
N GLN A 15 -0.87 -29.42 23.25
CA GLN A 15 -0.63 -29.86 21.87
C GLN A 15 -1.02 -28.77 20.86
N ILE A 16 -2.18 -28.14 21.04
CA ILE A 16 -2.65 -27.07 20.15
C ILE A 16 -1.69 -25.88 20.17
N LEU A 17 -1.22 -25.47 21.36
CA LEU A 17 -0.23 -24.40 21.49
C LEU A 17 1.08 -24.76 20.76
N ALA A 18 1.54 -26.01 20.87
CA ALA A 18 2.73 -26.47 20.16
C ALA A 18 2.56 -26.39 18.64
N PHE A 19 1.40 -26.76 18.09
CA PHE A 19 1.15 -26.63 16.65
C PHE A 19 1.06 -25.18 16.18
N ILE A 20 0.44 -24.30 16.98
CA ILE A 20 0.42 -22.87 16.70
C ILE A 20 1.86 -22.35 16.65
N LEU A 21 2.69 -22.70 17.63
CA LEU A 21 4.09 -22.29 17.69
C LEU A 21 4.89 -22.83 16.48
N LEU A 22 4.71 -24.09 16.10
CA LEU A 22 5.40 -24.68 14.95
C LEU A 22 4.99 -24.01 13.63
N ALA A 23 3.69 -23.79 13.41
CA ALA A 23 3.20 -23.10 12.21
C ALA A 23 3.64 -21.62 12.18
N TYR A 24 3.68 -20.97 13.34
CA TYR A 24 4.21 -19.62 13.50
C TYR A 24 5.69 -19.56 13.11
N LEU A 25 6.52 -20.44 13.68
CA LEU A 25 7.95 -20.53 13.37
C LEU A 25 8.19 -20.85 11.89
N PHE A 26 7.37 -21.70 11.28
CA PHE A 26 7.41 -21.95 9.84
C PHE A 26 7.20 -20.66 9.03
N GLY A 27 6.17 -19.87 9.35
CA GLY A 27 5.90 -18.59 8.68
C GLY A 27 7.00 -17.54 8.88
N VAL A 28 7.64 -17.54 10.06
CA VAL A 28 8.81 -16.71 10.38
C VAL A 28 10.02 -17.12 9.52
N ILE A 29 10.37 -18.41 9.51
CA ILE A 29 11.51 -18.95 8.75
C ILE A 29 11.36 -18.63 7.25
N CYS A 30 10.16 -18.78 6.69
CA CYS A 30 9.91 -18.50 5.27
C CYS A 30 10.14 -17.00 4.92
N ARG A 31 9.95 -16.08 5.87
CA ARG A 31 10.24 -14.65 5.67
C ARG A 31 11.72 -14.33 5.86
N PHE A 32 12.41 -15.05 6.74
CA PHE A 32 13.88 -14.95 6.88
C PHE A 32 14.64 -15.37 5.63
N TYR A 33 14.04 -16.14 4.71
CA TYR A 33 14.68 -16.46 3.43
C TYR A 33 15.04 -15.20 2.63
N TRP A 34 14.14 -14.20 2.58
CA TRP A 34 14.44 -12.92 1.90
C TRP A 34 15.65 -12.23 2.55
N VAL A 35 15.70 -12.22 3.89
CA VAL A 35 16.80 -11.63 4.66
C VAL A 35 18.13 -12.32 4.35
N TYR A 36 18.12 -13.66 4.28
CA TYR A 36 19.28 -14.45 3.90
C TYR A 36 19.76 -14.08 2.49
N TRP A 37 18.86 -14.03 1.51
CA TRP A 37 19.19 -13.64 0.14
C TRP A 37 19.74 -12.20 0.06
N ALA A 38 19.07 -11.26 0.72
CA ALA A 38 19.41 -9.84 0.70
C ALA A 38 20.70 -9.50 1.47
N SER A 39 21.13 -10.37 2.38
CA SER A 39 22.27 -10.08 3.27
C SER A 39 23.62 -9.87 2.58
N GLY A 40 23.77 -10.39 1.36
CA GLY A 40 24.97 -10.19 0.55
C GLY A 40 24.98 -8.93 -0.31
N ILE A 41 23.92 -8.10 -0.26
CA ILE A 41 23.72 -6.96 -1.16
C ILE A 41 23.90 -5.66 -0.39
N GLU A 42 25.09 -5.06 -0.49
CA GLU A 42 25.46 -3.84 0.25
C GLU A 42 24.52 -2.65 -0.02
N GLN A 43 23.98 -2.55 -1.23
CA GLN A 43 23.05 -1.47 -1.60
C GLN A 43 21.75 -1.48 -0.79
N PHE A 44 21.40 -2.61 -0.15
CA PHE A 44 20.19 -2.74 0.66
C PHE A 44 20.38 -2.32 2.13
N TYR A 45 21.58 -1.86 2.48
CA TYR A 45 21.91 -1.41 3.82
C TYR A 45 22.13 0.09 3.89
N PHE A 46 21.68 0.70 4.98
CA PHE A 46 22.02 2.07 5.36
C PHE A 46 22.38 2.10 6.85
N ASN A 47 23.54 2.69 7.20
CA ASN A 47 24.08 2.68 8.57
C ASN A 47 24.16 1.29 9.23
N GLY A 48 24.46 0.27 8.42
CA GLY A 48 24.60 -1.12 8.85
C GLY A 48 23.28 -1.85 9.12
N GLU A 49 22.14 -1.27 8.76
CA GLU A 49 20.81 -1.88 8.90
C GLU A 49 20.10 -1.98 7.55
N PHE A 50 19.18 -2.93 7.40
CA PHE A 50 18.40 -3.07 6.17
C PHE A 50 17.46 -1.89 5.97
N ILE A 51 17.35 -1.44 4.72
CA ILE A 51 16.34 -0.48 4.28
C ILE A 51 15.01 -1.22 4.11
N THR A 52 13.89 -0.59 4.49
CA THR A 52 12.54 -1.14 4.27
C THR A 52 12.19 -1.17 2.77
N ASN A 53 11.21 -1.99 2.38
CA ASN A 53 10.87 -2.22 0.96
C ASN A 53 9.47 -1.71 0.58
N THR A 54 8.85 -0.88 1.42
CA THR A 54 7.53 -0.28 1.18
C THR A 54 7.53 1.23 1.36
N ASN A 55 6.94 1.95 0.41
CA ASN A 55 6.77 3.42 0.46
C ASN A 55 6.06 3.86 1.74
N ASP A 56 4.90 3.24 2.03
CA ASP A 56 4.07 3.56 3.20
C ASP A 56 4.74 3.21 4.54
N GLY A 57 5.80 2.38 4.51
CA GLY A 57 6.60 2.12 5.69
C GLY A 57 7.34 3.35 6.20
N PHE A 58 7.79 4.22 5.30
CA PHE A 58 8.50 5.44 5.70
C PHE A 58 7.60 6.46 6.39
N TYR A 59 6.31 6.50 6.07
CA TYR A 59 5.33 7.31 6.80
C TYR A 59 5.27 6.87 8.27
N ASN A 60 5.06 5.58 8.49
CA ASN A 60 5.01 5.03 9.84
C ASN A 60 6.36 5.13 10.58
N ALA A 61 7.48 5.15 9.85
CA ALA A 61 8.82 5.25 10.43
C ALA A 61 9.15 6.69 10.84
N GLU A 62 8.75 7.69 10.02
CA GLU A 62 8.80 9.12 10.34
C GLU A 62 8.06 9.41 11.65
N GLY A 63 6.79 9.01 11.75
CA GLY A 63 6.01 9.25 12.98
C GLY A 63 6.63 8.59 14.21
N ALA A 64 7.17 7.36 14.09
CA ALA A 64 7.82 6.70 15.22
C ALA A 64 9.15 7.36 15.61
N ARG A 65 9.95 7.80 14.62
CA ARG A 65 11.18 8.57 14.81
C ARG A 65 10.89 9.87 15.53
N ASP A 66 9.85 10.58 15.13
CA ASP A 66 9.47 11.86 15.72
C ASP A 66 8.93 11.67 17.15
N MET A 67 8.17 10.61 17.42
CA MET A 67 7.78 10.23 18.78
C MET A 67 8.98 9.88 19.67
N LEU A 68 10.02 9.25 19.13
CA LEU A 68 11.27 8.99 19.84
C LEU A 68 12.03 10.28 20.14
N ALA A 69 12.00 11.25 19.23
CA ALA A 69 12.57 12.59 19.42
C ALA A 69 11.73 13.47 20.37
N GLY A 70 10.42 13.22 20.44
CA GLY A 70 9.45 13.95 21.25
C GLY A 70 8.83 15.18 20.60
N PHE A 71 9.08 15.41 19.31
CA PHE A 71 8.55 16.56 18.55
C PHE A 71 8.65 16.35 17.03
N HIS A 72 7.85 17.11 16.27
CA HIS A 72 7.91 17.23 14.81
C HIS A 72 7.58 18.69 14.41
N GLN A 73 7.75 19.05 13.13
CA GLN A 73 7.43 20.39 12.65
C GLN A 73 5.93 20.55 12.43
N PRO A 74 5.37 21.75 12.65
CA PRO A 74 4.02 22.05 12.18
C PRO A 74 3.93 21.79 10.67
N ASN A 75 2.84 21.15 10.23
CA ASN A 75 2.50 20.96 8.83
C ASN A 75 3.45 20.05 8.00
N ASP A 76 4.35 19.30 8.63
CA ASP A 76 5.18 18.28 7.97
C ASP A 76 4.42 16.99 7.60
N LEU A 77 3.17 16.89 8.05
CA LEU A 77 2.29 15.73 7.85
C LEU A 77 2.88 14.43 8.43
N SER A 78 3.69 14.52 9.48
CA SER A 78 4.16 13.36 10.22
C SER A 78 2.98 12.64 10.91
N PRO A 79 2.89 11.29 10.88
CA PRO A 79 1.88 10.54 11.62
C PRO A 79 2.21 10.41 13.11
N TYR A 80 2.67 11.50 13.72
CA TYR A 80 2.98 11.55 15.14
C TYR A 80 1.75 11.12 15.96
N GLY A 81 1.91 10.08 16.79
CA GLY A 81 0.80 9.52 17.57
C GLY A 81 -0.16 8.61 16.78
N GLY A 82 0.15 8.27 15.52
CA GLY A 82 -0.53 7.21 14.77
C GLY A 82 -0.34 5.83 15.42
N SER A 83 -1.19 4.86 15.11
CA SER A 83 -1.22 3.56 15.78
C SER A 83 0.05 2.72 15.58
N ILE A 84 0.47 2.51 14.34
CA ILE A 84 1.71 1.81 14.00
C ILE A 84 2.94 2.59 14.52
N PRO A 85 3.07 3.92 14.30
CA PRO A 85 4.11 4.72 14.93
C PRO A 85 4.21 4.53 16.44
N THR A 86 3.08 4.54 17.14
CA THR A 86 3.01 4.38 18.60
C THR A 86 3.44 3.00 19.02
N PHE A 87 3.00 1.96 18.32
CA PHE A 87 3.40 0.58 18.59
C PHE A 87 4.92 0.41 18.41
N THR A 88 5.47 0.95 17.34
CA THR A 88 6.91 0.93 17.06
C THR A 88 7.71 1.73 18.09
N PHE A 89 7.23 2.91 18.50
CA PHE A 89 7.82 3.70 19.57
C PHE A 89 7.91 2.89 20.88
N ILE A 90 6.84 2.19 21.26
CA ILE A 90 6.82 1.33 22.45
C ILE A 90 7.86 0.20 22.31
N LEU A 91 7.90 -0.47 21.16
CA LEU A 91 8.90 -1.53 20.90
C LEU A 91 10.33 -0.99 20.98
N ALA A 92 10.61 0.17 20.39
CA ALA A 92 11.93 0.81 20.42
C ALA A 92 12.38 1.24 21.82
N LYS A 93 11.45 1.48 22.75
CA LYS A 93 11.78 1.76 24.16
C LYS A 93 12.02 0.50 25.00
N ILE A 94 11.46 -0.64 24.61
CA ILE A 94 11.49 -1.88 25.40
C ILE A 94 12.56 -2.85 24.89
N LEU A 95 12.75 -2.94 23.58
CA LEU A 95 13.66 -3.90 22.95
C LEU A 95 15.09 -3.32 22.84
N PRO A 96 16.12 -4.17 22.95
CA PRO A 96 17.53 -3.73 22.87
C PRO A 96 18.05 -3.65 21.41
N PHE A 97 17.17 -3.53 20.42
CA PHE A 97 17.53 -3.51 19.00
C PHE A 97 17.54 -2.08 18.45
N LYS A 98 18.27 -1.84 17.36
CA LYS A 98 18.22 -0.54 16.67
C LYS A 98 16.82 -0.31 16.09
N PHE A 99 16.45 0.95 15.94
CA PHE A 99 15.16 1.36 15.44
C PHE A 99 14.87 0.78 14.05
N GLU A 100 15.85 0.83 13.15
CA GLU A 100 15.77 0.31 11.77
C GLU A 100 15.54 -1.20 11.76
N SER A 101 16.21 -1.95 12.65
CA SER A 101 15.97 -3.40 12.78
C SER A 101 14.54 -3.68 13.24
N ILE A 102 14.00 -2.87 14.18
CA ILE A 102 12.63 -3.06 14.68
C ILE A 102 11.62 -2.88 13.55
N ILE A 103 11.68 -1.77 12.81
CA ILE A 103 10.74 -1.51 11.72
C ILE A 103 10.86 -2.58 10.62
N PHE A 104 12.09 -3.01 10.29
CA PHE A 104 12.34 -3.98 9.24
C PHE A 104 11.82 -5.38 9.58
N TYR A 105 12.04 -5.87 10.81
CA TYR A 105 11.65 -7.21 11.22
C TYR A 105 10.22 -7.32 11.77
N MET A 106 9.49 -6.21 11.95
CA MET A 106 8.17 -6.25 12.58
C MET A 106 7.18 -7.14 11.83
N SER A 107 7.14 -7.06 10.50
CA SER A 107 6.29 -7.92 9.65
C SER A 107 6.68 -9.40 9.77
N VAL A 108 7.98 -9.71 9.88
CA VAL A 108 8.49 -11.08 10.06
C VAL A 108 7.90 -11.74 11.30
N PHE A 109 7.73 -10.99 12.38
CA PHE A 109 7.22 -11.51 13.64
C PHE A 109 5.70 -11.39 13.82
N LEU A 110 5.06 -10.35 13.27
CA LEU A 110 3.62 -10.14 13.44
C LEU A 110 2.78 -10.89 12.42
N SER A 111 3.19 -10.96 11.16
CA SER A 111 2.37 -11.57 10.11
C SER A 111 2.10 -13.06 10.29
N PRO A 112 3.07 -13.88 10.75
CA PRO A 112 2.80 -15.28 11.03
C PRO A 112 1.77 -15.51 12.16
N LEU A 113 1.34 -14.49 12.91
CA LEU A 113 0.25 -14.62 13.88
C LEU A 113 -1.09 -15.01 13.24
N ILE A 114 -1.26 -14.88 11.92
CA ILE A 114 -2.43 -15.36 11.18
C ILE A 114 -2.73 -16.86 11.43
N VAL A 115 -1.70 -17.67 11.77
CA VAL A 115 -1.86 -19.10 12.08
C VAL A 115 -2.73 -19.34 13.31
N LEU A 116 -2.73 -18.40 14.27
CA LEU A 116 -3.46 -18.49 15.52
C LEU A 116 -4.98 -18.58 15.28
N PRO A 117 -5.64 -17.58 14.68
CA PRO A 117 -7.08 -17.66 14.47
C PRO A 117 -7.48 -18.81 13.53
N ILE A 118 -6.66 -19.17 12.54
CA ILE A 118 -6.95 -20.31 11.64
C ILE A 118 -7.07 -21.63 12.42
N ILE A 119 -6.08 -21.94 13.25
CA ILE A 119 -6.08 -23.17 14.06
C ILE A 119 -7.20 -23.12 15.10
N LEU A 120 -7.46 -21.95 15.69
CA LEU A 120 -8.53 -21.77 16.66
C LEU A 120 -9.93 -21.96 16.03
N ILE A 121 -10.19 -21.44 14.83
CA ILE A 121 -11.44 -21.69 14.08
C ILE A 121 -11.61 -23.19 13.81
N ALA A 122 -10.58 -23.85 13.28
CA ALA A 122 -10.62 -25.28 13.01
C ALA A 122 -10.85 -26.12 14.29
N ARG A 123 -10.32 -25.67 15.43
CA ARG A 123 -10.57 -26.28 16.74
C ARG A 123 -12.05 -26.16 17.16
N GLU A 124 -12.72 -25.04 16.89
CA GLU A 124 -14.15 -24.92 17.21
C GLU A 124 -14.97 -25.97 16.45
N TYR A 125 -14.58 -26.26 15.20
CA TYR A 125 -15.15 -27.30 14.35
C TYR A 125 -14.65 -28.73 14.59
N LYS A 126 -13.70 -28.93 15.53
CA LYS A 126 -13.07 -30.22 15.82
C LYS A 126 -12.37 -30.87 14.61
N ILE A 127 -11.77 -30.05 13.74
CA ILE A 127 -11.02 -30.46 12.54
C ILE A 127 -9.59 -29.91 12.60
N THR A 128 -8.90 -30.09 13.73
CA THR A 128 -7.61 -29.43 13.99
C THR A 128 -6.54 -29.71 12.93
N ASN A 129 -6.52 -30.90 12.31
CA ASN A 129 -5.58 -31.20 11.22
C ASN A 129 -5.79 -30.28 10.02
N VAL A 130 -7.06 -29.98 9.69
CA VAL A 130 -7.40 -29.00 8.65
C VAL A 130 -6.85 -27.63 9.01
N GLY A 131 -6.98 -27.23 10.28
CA GLY A 131 -6.43 -25.97 10.78
C GLY A 131 -4.90 -25.88 10.67
N ILE A 132 -4.18 -26.96 10.98
CA ILE A 132 -2.71 -26.98 10.88
C ILE A 132 -2.27 -26.84 9.42
N VAL A 133 -2.87 -27.59 8.50
CA VAL A 133 -2.60 -27.49 7.07
C VAL A 133 -2.93 -26.10 6.54
N ALA A 134 -4.10 -25.58 6.90
CA ALA A 134 -4.54 -24.26 6.50
C ALA A 134 -3.59 -23.17 7.03
N ALA A 135 -3.10 -23.29 8.26
CA ALA A 135 -2.17 -22.34 8.85
C ALA A 135 -0.81 -22.33 8.13
N LEU A 136 -0.25 -23.51 7.83
CA LEU A 136 1.01 -23.62 7.09
C LEU A 136 0.87 -22.95 5.71
N ILE A 137 -0.19 -23.29 4.96
CA ILE A 137 -0.42 -22.74 3.61
C ILE A 137 -0.68 -21.23 3.68
N ALA A 138 -1.64 -20.79 4.50
CA ALA A 138 -2.04 -19.37 4.58
C ALA A 138 -0.89 -18.44 4.95
N SER A 139 0.01 -18.89 5.83
CA SER A 139 1.15 -18.07 6.28
C SER A 139 2.14 -17.69 5.16
N ILE A 140 2.13 -18.42 4.04
CA ILE A 140 3.06 -18.27 2.92
C ILE A 140 2.39 -18.13 1.54
N LEU A 141 1.06 -18.02 1.48
CA LEU A 141 0.37 -17.81 0.20
C LEU A 141 0.83 -16.49 -0.44
N PRO A 142 1.09 -16.43 -1.76
CA PRO A 142 1.72 -15.26 -2.39
C PRO A 142 0.96 -13.95 -2.13
N GLY A 143 -0.37 -13.96 -2.21
CA GLY A 143 -1.21 -12.78 -1.98
C GLY A 143 -1.11 -12.21 -0.56
N TYR A 144 -0.70 -13.02 0.42
CA TYR A 144 -0.39 -12.57 1.78
C TYR A 144 1.10 -12.25 1.93
N TYR A 145 1.99 -13.11 1.43
CA TYR A 145 3.45 -12.99 1.57
C TYR A 145 4.01 -11.69 0.97
N ILE A 146 3.57 -11.31 -0.23
CA ILE A 146 4.01 -10.08 -0.93
C ILE A 146 3.81 -8.84 -0.05
N ARG A 147 2.79 -8.83 0.81
CA ARG A 147 2.43 -7.70 1.66
C ARG A 147 2.86 -7.86 3.12
N THR A 148 3.67 -8.88 3.40
CA THR A 148 4.08 -9.23 4.76
C THR A 148 5.49 -9.81 4.85
N LEU A 149 6.28 -9.72 3.78
CA LEU A 149 7.68 -10.16 3.79
C LEU A 149 8.53 -9.26 4.71
N ALA A 150 9.78 -9.66 4.94
CA ALA A 150 10.73 -8.85 5.69
C ALA A 150 10.87 -7.45 5.05
N GLY A 151 10.88 -6.40 5.86
CA GLY A 151 10.92 -5.02 5.39
C GLY A 151 9.56 -4.41 4.99
N TYR A 152 8.49 -5.21 4.86
CA TYR A 152 7.14 -4.73 4.54
C TYR A 152 6.47 -4.14 5.78
N TYR A 153 6.94 -2.97 6.19
CA TYR A 153 6.55 -2.28 7.41
C TYR A 153 5.25 -1.49 7.20
N ASP A 154 4.12 -2.20 7.13
CA ASP A 154 2.79 -1.60 6.88
C ASP A 154 1.70 -2.35 7.67
N SER A 155 0.51 -1.77 7.76
CA SER A 155 -0.68 -2.28 8.43
C SER A 155 -1.06 -3.71 8.01
N ASP A 156 -0.74 -4.13 6.78
CA ASP A 156 -0.99 -5.47 6.22
C ASP A 156 -0.55 -6.62 7.14
N MET A 157 0.48 -6.41 7.95
CA MET A 157 0.99 -7.45 8.87
C MET A 157 -0.05 -7.97 9.87
N LEU A 158 -1.10 -7.20 10.19
CA LEU A 158 -2.20 -7.65 11.04
C LEU A 158 -3.60 -7.48 10.42
N ASN A 159 -3.72 -6.87 9.23
CA ASN A 159 -5.02 -6.58 8.59
C ASN A 159 -5.86 -7.81 8.26
N VAL A 160 -5.26 -8.99 8.13
CA VAL A 160 -5.98 -10.27 7.96
C VAL A 160 -6.16 -11.00 9.29
N THR A 161 -5.16 -10.94 10.17
CA THR A 161 -5.15 -11.63 11.46
C THR A 161 -6.25 -11.13 12.41
N LEU A 162 -6.41 -9.81 12.53
CA LEU A 162 -7.38 -9.20 13.43
C LEU A 162 -8.85 -9.50 13.06
N PRO A 163 -9.31 -9.35 11.81
CA PRO A 163 -10.68 -9.73 11.46
C PRO A 163 -10.92 -11.25 11.57
N LEU A 164 -9.91 -12.10 11.33
CA LEU A 164 -10.05 -13.53 11.61
C LEU A 164 -10.22 -13.82 13.11
N LEU A 165 -9.59 -13.06 14.01
CA LEU A 165 -9.81 -13.17 15.45
C LEU A 165 -11.22 -12.74 15.84
N VAL A 166 -11.78 -11.71 15.19
CA VAL A 166 -13.20 -11.33 15.33
C VAL A 166 -14.09 -12.50 14.90
N VAL A 167 -13.86 -13.06 13.71
CA VAL A 167 -14.62 -14.21 13.19
C VAL A 167 -14.51 -15.43 14.11
N TRP A 168 -13.31 -15.75 14.60
CA TRP A 168 -13.10 -16.82 15.57
C TRP A 168 -13.92 -16.58 16.85
N ALA A 169 -13.86 -15.36 17.41
CA ALA A 169 -14.60 -15.01 18.61
C ALA A 169 -16.12 -15.16 18.42
N LEU A 170 -16.65 -14.79 17.25
CA LEU A 170 -18.05 -14.97 16.90
C LEU A 170 -18.45 -16.44 16.70
N ILE A 171 -17.62 -17.24 16.01
CA ILE A 171 -17.84 -18.69 15.87
C ILE A 171 -17.88 -19.36 17.24
N ARG A 172 -16.90 -19.02 18.11
CA ARG A 172 -16.85 -19.52 19.48
C ARG A 172 -18.06 -19.11 20.30
N LEU A 173 -18.53 -17.87 20.15
CA LEU A 173 -19.72 -17.36 20.84
C LEU A 173 -20.95 -18.22 20.53
N VAL A 174 -21.19 -18.50 19.25
CA VAL A 174 -22.37 -19.20 18.78
C VAL A 174 -22.27 -20.71 18.98
N ASP A 175 -21.18 -21.35 18.55
CA ASP A 175 -21.08 -22.82 18.53
C ASP A 175 -20.77 -23.41 19.91
N ARG A 176 -20.00 -22.70 20.75
CA ARG A 176 -19.69 -23.13 22.12
C ARG A 176 -20.63 -22.54 23.16
N LYS A 177 -21.57 -21.67 22.76
CA LYS A 177 -22.42 -20.90 23.69
C LYS A 177 -21.60 -20.21 24.78
N SER A 178 -20.45 -19.65 24.39
CA SER A 178 -19.54 -18.98 25.31
C SER A 178 -20.26 -17.78 25.95
N GLN A 179 -19.99 -17.51 27.23
CA GLN A 179 -20.49 -16.31 27.91
C GLN A 179 -19.61 -15.08 27.64
N ASN A 180 -18.51 -15.22 26.89
CA ASN A 180 -17.56 -14.14 26.61
C ASN A 180 -18.01 -13.31 25.40
N PHE A 181 -19.15 -12.63 25.52
CA PHE A 181 -19.74 -11.80 24.44
C PHE A 181 -18.97 -10.51 24.13
N ILE A 182 -17.99 -10.12 24.95
CA ILE A 182 -17.17 -8.92 24.73
C ILE A 182 -16.02 -9.14 23.73
N LEU A 183 -15.58 -10.39 23.57
CA LEU A 183 -14.35 -10.71 22.85
C LEU A 183 -14.33 -10.24 21.38
N PRO A 184 -15.42 -10.38 20.60
CA PRO A 184 -15.47 -9.81 19.24
C PRO A 184 -15.20 -8.31 19.23
N ALA A 185 -15.82 -7.56 20.15
CA ALA A 185 -15.67 -6.11 20.23
C ALA A 185 -14.25 -5.67 20.60
N ILE A 186 -13.57 -6.40 21.49
CA ILE A 186 -12.17 -6.13 21.83
C ILE A 186 -11.29 -6.21 20.57
N PHE A 187 -11.41 -7.30 19.80
CA PHE A 187 -10.63 -7.45 18.57
C PHE A 187 -11.04 -6.42 17.50
N MET A 188 -12.31 -6.02 17.43
CA MET A 188 -12.75 -4.96 16.53
C MET A 188 -12.14 -3.59 16.88
N VAL A 189 -12.08 -3.23 18.17
CA VAL A 189 -11.44 -1.97 18.60
C VAL A 189 -9.94 -1.98 18.34
N ILE A 190 -9.27 -3.11 18.58
CA ILE A 190 -7.84 -3.26 18.22
C ILE A 190 -7.66 -3.15 16.71
N TYR A 191 -8.55 -3.75 15.92
CA TYR A 191 -8.47 -3.68 14.45
C TYR A 191 -8.71 -2.28 13.92
N ASP A 192 -9.69 -1.57 14.47
CA ASP A 192 -10.00 -0.18 14.16
C ASP A 192 -8.82 0.75 14.48
N TRP A 193 -8.19 0.56 15.64
CA TRP A 193 -6.98 1.29 16.01
C TRP A 193 -5.80 0.97 15.09
N TRP A 194 -5.55 -0.30 14.79
CA TRP A 194 -4.44 -0.71 13.93
C TRP A 194 -4.59 -0.19 12.50
N TYR A 195 -5.81 -0.26 11.96
CA TYR A 195 -6.13 0.13 10.60
C TYR A 195 -7.51 0.76 10.55
N GLN A 196 -7.57 2.09 10.54
CA GLN A 196 -8.84 2.85 10.50
C GLN A 196 -9.72 2.45 9.29
N SER A 197 -9.09 2.00 8.21
CA SER A 197 -9.84 1.53 7.05
C SER A 197 -10.60 0.21 7.26
N SER A 198 -10.37 -0.48 8.37
CA SER A 198 -11.11 -1.66 8.81
C SER A 198 -12.58 -1.40 9.09
N TYR A 199 -12.99 -0.13 9.29
CA TYR A 199 -14.37 0.29 9.52
C TYR A 199 -15.39 -0.44 8.63
N SER A 200 -15.14 -0.50 7.32
CA SER A 200 -16.04 -1.12 6.35
C SER A 200 -16.18 -2.63 6.56
N LEU A 201 -15.08 -3.33 6.85
CA LEU A 201 -15.10 -4.78 7.10
C LEU A 201 -15.73 -5.08 8.47
N ASN A 202 -15.42 -4.28 9.48
CA ASN A 202 -16.03 -4.36 10.81
C ASN A 202 -17.56 -4.21 10.74
N LEU A 203 -18.05 -3.24 9.98
CA LEU A 203 -19.48 -3.06 9.76
C LEU A 203 -20.11 -4.24 9.01
N ALA A 204 -19.45 -4.75 7.97
CA ALA A 204 -19.92 -5.93 7.25
C ALA A 204 -19.97 -7.18 8.15
N LEU A 205 -19.02 -7.35 9.08
CA LEU A 205 -19.04 -8.40 10.09
C LEU A 205 -20.22 -8.25 11.07
N ILE A 206 -20.53 -7.03 11.52
CA ILE A 206 -21.72 -6.73 12.35
C ILE A 206 -22.99 -7.12 11.61
N VAL A 207 -23.15 -6.67 10.36
CA VAL A 207 -24.34 -6.96 9.54
C VAL A 207 -24.50 -8.46 9.33
N MET A 208 -23.43 -9.17 8.97
CA MET A 208 -23.50 -10.61 8.79
C MET A 208 -23.78 -11.36 10.09
N PHE A 209 -23.22 -10.91 11.23
CA PHE A 209 -23.54 -11.49 12.53
C PHE A 209 -25.00 -11.23 12.95
N LEU A 210 -25.57 -10.08 12.58
CA LEU A 210 -26.97 -9.76 12.80
C LEU A 210 -27.86 -10.68 11.98
N LEU A 211 -27.60 -10.81 10.68
CA LEU A 211 -28.34 -11.73 9.81
C LEU A 211 -28.25 -13.17 10.33
N TYR A 212 -27.05 -13.62 10.71
CA TYR A 212 -26.84 -14.93 11.31
C TYR A 212 -27.71 -15.12 12.56
N THR A 213 -27.68 -14.14 13.48
CA THR A 213 -28.44 -14.20 14.74
C THR A 213 -29.94 -14.23 14.46
N LEU A 214 -30.46 -13.39 13.57
CA LEU A 214 -31.89 -13.33 13.26
C LEU A 214 -32.41 -14.61 12.60
N VAL A 215 -31.60 -15.25 11.75
CA VAL A 215 -32.01 -16.48 11.04
C VAL A 215 -31.85 -17.72 11.94
N PHE A 216 -30.72 -17.86 12.63
CA PHE A 216 -30.37 -19.13 13.29
C PHE A 216 -30.51 -19.11 14.82
N ASP A 217 -30.45 -17.93 15.46
CA ASP A 217 -30.32 -17.86 16.93
C ASP A 217 -31.05 -16.66 17.56
N ARG A 218 -32.22 -16.30 17.01
CA ARG A 218 -32.99 -15.08 17.34
C ARG A 218 -33.41 -14.92 18.80
N LYS A 219 -33.33 -16.00 19.59
CA LYS A 219 -33.72 -16.00 21.01
C LYS A 219 -32.51 -15.86 21.95
N ASN A 220 -31.29 -15.89 21.43
CA ASN A 220 -30.07 -15.86 22.24
C ASN A 220 -29.68 -14.43 22.59
N GLU A 221 -29.95 -14.03 23.84
CA GLU A 221 -29.63 -12.71 24.38
C GLU A 221 -28.14 -12.38 24.32
N THR A 222 -27.27 -13.39 24.40
CA THR A 222 -25.82 -13.24 24.36
C THR A 222 -25.34 -12.65 23.04
N ASN A 223 -25.99 -13.02 21.93
CA ASN A 223 -25.64 -12.50 20.60
C ASN A 223 -26.01 -11.02 20.48
N TYR A 224 -27.15 -10.60 21.06
CA TYR A 224 -27.54 -9.19 21.11
C TYR A 224 -26.62 -8.36 22.02
N LYS A 225 -26.16 -8.93 23.14
CA LYS A 225 -25.12 -8.29 23.97
C LYS A 225 -23.84 -8.09 23.16
N ALA A 226 -23.36 -9.11 22.45
CA ALA A 226 -22.18 -8.98 21.59
C ALA A 226 -22.38 -7.90 20.52
N MET A 227 -23.56 -7.87 19.87
CA MET A 227 -23.89 -6.85 18.86
C MET A 227 -23.76 -5.42 19.39
N ILE A 228 -24.25 -5.18 20.60
CA ILE A 228 -24.15 -3.88 21.29
C ILE A 228 -22.69 -3.45 21.43
N PHE A 229 -21.82 -4.36 21.92
CA PHE A 229 -20.40 -4.03 22.09
C PHE A 229 -19.69 -3.86 20.73
N MET A 230 -20.05 -4.65 19.73
CA MET A 230 -19.50 -4.50 18.37
C MET A 230 -19.92 -3.16 17.75
N LEU A 231 -21.17 -2.73 17.92
CA LEU A 231 -21.62 -1.41 17.48
C LEU A 231 -20.84 -0.30 18.18
N MET A 232 -20.64 -0.41 19.50
CA MET A 232 -19.82 0.53 20.27
C MET A 232 -18.37 0.60 19.76
N ALA A 233 -17.79 -0.52 19.32
CA ALA A 233 -16.45 -0.56 18.76
C ALA A 233 -16.30 0.22 17.44
N VAL A 234 -17.37 0.29 16.65
CA VAL A 234 -17.37 0.90 15.30
C VAL A 234 -17.87 2.35 15.30
N ILE A 235 -18.23 2.94 16.44
CA ILE A 235 -18.59 4.36 16.48
C ILE A 235 -17.38 5.21 16.04
N ASP A 236 -17.57 6.06 15.05
CA ASP A 236 -16.52 6.91 14.47
C ASP A 236 -16.44 8.25 15.21
N PHE A 237 -15.72 8.28 16.34
CA PHE A 237 -15.53 9.50 17.11
C PHE A 237 -14.66 10.55 16.38
N ASP A 238 -13.90 10.14 15.37
CA ASP A 238 -13.02 11.03 14.60
C ASP A 238 -13.82 11.93 13.63
N ALA A 239 -15.09 11.59 13.35
CA ALA A 239 -15.98 12.34 12.45
C ALA A 239 -16.18 13.83 12.81
N TYR A 240 -15.88 14.23 14.05
CA TYR A 240 -16.13 15.58 14.56
C TYR A 240 -14.86 16.39 14.86
N SER A 241 -13.66 15.80 14.73
CA SER A 241 -12.41 16.45 15.11
C SER A 241 -11.24 15.91 14.30
N ALA A 242 -10.72 16.72 13.38
CA ALA A 242 -9.54 16.37 12.58
C ALA A 242 -8.26 16.22 13.42
N ASP A 243 -8.20 16.84 14.60
CA ASP A 243 -7.03 16.89 15.47
C ASP A 243 -6.99 15.77 16.53
N THR A 244 -7.95 14.84 16.51
CA THR A 244 -8.01 13.79 17.53
C THR A 244 -6.95 12.71 17.27
N ILE A 245 -6.12 12.46 18.28
CA ILE A 245 -5.10 11.42 18.26
C ILE A 245 -5.80 10.05 18.32
N VAL A 246 -5.58 9.20 17.32
CA VAL A 246 -6.18 7.85 17.18
C VAL A 246 -6.05 6.99 18.45
N ASN A 247 -4.93 7.13 19.17
CA ASN A 247 -4.71 6.46 20.45
C ASN A 247 -5.72 6.85 21.55
N PHE A 248 -6.13 8.12 21.60
CA PHE A 248 -7.13 8.58 22.55
C PHE A 248 -8.49 7.93 22.28
N VAL A 249 -8.90 7.86 21.01
CA VAL A 249 -10.14 7.18 20.61
C VAL A 249 -10.10 5.70 20.95
N PHE A 250 -8.96 5.03 20.75
CA PHE A 250 -8.78 3.64 21.17
C PHE A 250 -9.01 3.46 22.67
N VAL A 251 -8.37 4.29 23.51
CA VAL A 251 -8.53 4.23 24.98
C VAL A 251 -9.97 4.54 25.39
N LEU A 252 -10.61 5.53 24.77
CA LEU A 252 -12.02 5.88 25.02
C LEU A 252 -12.95 4.70 24.71
N LYS A 253 -12.84 4.11 23.51
CA LYS A 253 -13.63 2.95 23.09
C LYS A 253 -13.40 1.77 24.03
N ALA A 254 -12.15 1.47 24.37
CA ALA A 254 -11.80 0.39 25.29
C ALA A 254 -12.38 0.62 26.69
N ALA A 255 -12.32 1.84 27.22
CA ALA A 255 -12.89 2.20 28.51
C ALA A 255 -14.43 2.09 28.53
N MET A 256 -15.10 2.58 27.49
CA MET A 256 -16.56 2.47 27.36
C MET A 256 -17.02 1.01 27.30
N ILE A 257 -16.36 0.18 26.49
CA ILE A 257 -16.62 -1.25 26.37
C ILE A 257 -16.37 -1.96 27.71
N GLY A 258 -15.23 -1.68 28.36
CA GLY A 258 -14.88 -2.26 29.65
C GLY A 258 -15.88 -1.90 30.75
N LEU A 259 -16.27 -0.63 30.85
CA LEU A 259 -17.20 -0.14 31.87
C LEU A 259 -18.60 -0.73 31.67
N LEU A 260 -19.12 -0.75 30.44
CA LEU A 260 -20.42 -1.37 30.16
C LEU A 260 -20.39 -2.89 30.43
N TYR A 261 -19.30 -3.57 30.10
CA TYR A 261 -19.15 -5.00 30.40
C TYR A 261 -19.14 -5.29 31.89
N VAL A 262 -18.35 -4.55 32.67
CA VAL A 262 -18.31 -4.67 34.14
C VAL A 262 -19.69 -4.38 34.73
N LEU A 263 -20.39 -3.37 34.24
CA LEU A 263 -21.76 -3.06 34.69
C LEU A 263 -22.73 -4.21 34.41
N MET A 264 -22.65 -4.85 33.23
CA MET A 264 -23.45 -6.02 32.88
C MET A 264 -23.16 -7.24 33.77
N LEU A 265 -21.91 -7.39 34.24
CA LEU A 265 -21.52 -8.45 35.17
C LEU A 265 -22.00 -8.17 36.61
N LEU A 266 -21.90 -6.92 37.07
CA LEU A 266 -22.28 -6.53 38.44
C LEU A 266 -23.80 -6.46 38.62
N ARG A 267 -24.55 -6.08 37.59
CA ARG A 267 -26.00 -5.88 37.64
C ARG A 267 -26.74 -6.61 36.51
N PRO A 268 -26.63 -7.96 36.41
CA PRO A 268 -27.21 -8.71 35.29
C PRO A 268 -28.73 -8.57 35.19
N GLN A 269 -29.41 -8.37 36.33
CA GLN A 269 -30.86 -8.19 36.41
C GLN A 269 -31.36 -6.92 35.68
N MET A 270 -30.52 -5.89 35.55
CA MET A 270 -30.87 -4.66 34.83
C MET A 270 -30.91 -4.85 33.31
N PHE A 271 -30.14 -5.82 32.79
CA PHE A 271 -29.97 -6.04 31.35
C PHE A 271 -30.89 -7.13 30.80
N GLY A 272 -32.18 -7.05 31.15
CA GLY A 272 -33.23 -7.84 30.51
C GLY A 272 -33.53 -7.37 29.08
N LYS A 273 -34.39 -8.10 28.37
CA LYS A 273 -34.70 -7.86 26.93
C LYS A 273 -35.07 -6.42 26.58
N LYS A 274 -35.90 -5.77 27.41
CA LYS A 274 -36.32 -4.37 27.18
C LYS A 274 -35.13 -3.41 27.24
N MET A 275 -34.27 -3.56 28.24
CA MET A 275 -33.07 -2.73 28.39
C MET A 275 -32.08 -2.98 27.25
N LEU A 276 -31.87 -4.24 26.86
CA LEU A 276 -31.01 -4.57 25.70
C LEU A 276 -31.56 -3.97 24.40
N PHE A 277 -32.88 -3.97 24.20
CA PHE A 277 -33.49 -3.32 23.06
C PHE A 277 -33.29 -1.79 23.08
N CYS A 278 -33.56 -1.13 24.21
CA CYS A 278 -33.30 0.31 24.37
C CYS A 278 -31.83 0.66 24.12
N LEU A 279 -30.92 -0.13 24.68
CA LEU A 279 -29.48 0.11 24.55
C LEU A 279 -29.00 -0.18 23.12
N GLY A 280 -29.53 -1.21 22.46
CA GLY A 280 -29.29 -1.47 21.04
C GLY A 280 -29.79 -0.33 20.15
N ALA A 281 -31.01 0.17 20.38
CA ALA A 281 -31.56 1.32 19.66
C ALA A 281 -30.73 2.59 19.88
N PHE A 282 -30.27 2.82 21.11
CA PHE A 282 -29.36 3.91 21.43
C PHE A 282 -28.02 3.79 20.69
N MET A 283 -27.43 2.60 20.63
CA MET A 283 -26.18 2.37 19.87
C MET A 283 -26.36 2.60 18.37
N VAL A 284 -27.51 2.20 17.80
CA VAL A 284 -27.81 2.48 16.39
C VAL A 284 -27.99 3.98 16.14
N ALA A 285 -28.65 4.71 17.06
CA ALA A 285 -28.78 6.16 16.96
C ALA A 285 -27.41 6.87 17.06
N LEU A 286 -26.54 6.43 17.98
CA LEU A 286 -25.16 6.93 18.07
C LEU A 286 -24.37 6.60 16.79
N PHE A 287 -24.43 5.37 16.29
CA PHE A 287 -23.78 4.99 15.04
C PHE A 287 -24.21 5.89 13.87
N ALA A 288 -25.51 6.19 13.76
CA ALA A 288 -26.03 7.07 12.71
C ALA A 288 -25.59 8.54 12.90
N ALA A 289 -25.50 9.02 14.13
CA ALA A 289 -25.02 10.37 14.43
C ALA A 289 -23.53 10.53 14.07
N PHE A 290 -22.70 9.55 14.41
CA PHE A 290 -21.25 9.54 14.17
C PHE A 290 -20.90 8.94 12.79
N GLY A 291 -21.51 9.45 11.72
CA GLY A 291 -21.12 9.16 10.33
C GLY A 291 -21.76 7.92 9.68
N GLY A 292 -22.10 6.89 10.45
CA GLY A 292 -22.81 5.70 9.95
C GLY A 292 -22.21 5.09 8.67
N PHE A 293 -22.99 5.03 7.59
CA PHE A 293 -22.53 4.38 6.33
C PHE A 293 -21.71 5.29 5.41
N SER A 294 -21.46 6.56 5.76
CA SER A 294 -20.80 7.53 4.88
C SER A 294 -19.41 7.05 4.43
N SER A 295 -18.58 6.61 5.38
CA SER A 295 -17.22 6.10 5.15
C SER A 295 -17.19 4.81 4.31
N VAL A 296 -18.26 4.03 4.30
CA VAL A 296 -18.38 2.84 3.44
C VAL A 296 -18.77 3.23 2.02
N SER A 297 -19.73 4.15 1.89
CA SER A 297 -20.20 4.65 0.59
C SER A 297 -19.06 5.32 -0.20
N SER A 298 -18.26 6.16 0.46
CA SER A 298 -17.12 6.86 -0.17
C SER A 298 -16.07 5.86 -0.68
N LYS A 299 -15.71 4.86 0.12
CA LYS A 299 -14.74 3.81 -0.28
C LYS A 299 -15.28 2.94 -1.41
N LEU A 300 -16.53 2.49 -1.33
CA LEU A 300 -17.14 1.71 -2.40
C LEU A 300 -17.17 2.51 -3.70
N HIS A 301 -17.52 3.80 -3.64
CA HIS A 301 -17.48 4.68 -4.80
C HIS A 301 -16.07 4.77 -5.39
N PHE A 302 -15.05 5.02 -4.56
CA PHE A 302 -13.65 5.09 -5.00
C PHE A 302 -13.18 3.80 -5.71
N TYR A 303 -13.44 2.62 -5.12
CA TYR A 303 -12.95 1.34 -5.63
C TYR A 303 -13.76 0.74 -6.78
N LEU A 304 -15.06 1.07 -6.88
CA LEU A 304 -15.96 0.50 -7.88
C LEU A 304 -16.17 1.43 -9.08
N VAL A 305 -16.19 2.74 -8.87
CA VAL A 305 -16.63 3.69 -9.91
C VAL A 305 -15.46 4.19 -10.78
N LYS A 306 -14.20 3.94 -10.41
CA LYS A 306 -12.95 4.13 -11.21
C LYS A 306 -13.04 5.25 -12.28
N GLN A 307 -13.44 6.45 -11.87
CA GLN A 307 -13.67 7.55 -12.83
C GLN A 307 -12.35 7.96 -13.48
N ALA A 308 -12.39 8.28 -14.77
CA ALA A 308 -11.19 8.67 -15.52
C ALA A 308 -10.59 10.00 -15.06
N SER A 309 -11.45 10.89 -14.55
CA SER A 309 -11.09 12.21 -14.06
C SER A 309 -11.69 12.45 -12.68
N GLU A 310 -10.94 13.12 -11.82
CA GLU A 310 -11.45 13.69 -10.57
C GLU A 310 -11.90 15.13 -10.86
N LEU A 311 -13.19 15.41 -10.66
CA LEU A 311 -13.69 16.78 -10.68
C LEU A 311 -13.45 17.38 -9.29
N ASN A 312 -12.65 18.44 -9.22
CA ASN A 312 -12.49 19.23 -8.00
C ASN A 312 -12.80 20.70 -8.29
N ASP A 313 -13.79 21.24 -7.57
CA ASP A 313 -14.51 22.48 -7.91
C ASP A 313 -15.00 22.50 -9.38
N THR A 314 -14.22 23.10 -10.28
CA THR A 314 -14.52 23.22 -11.73
C THR A 314 -13.47 22.58 -12.64
N PHE A 315 -12.41 22.01 -12.09
CA PHE A 315 -11.30 21.45 -12.86
C PHE A 315 -11.35 19.92 -12.90
N TYR A 316 -10.95 19.36 -14.04
CA TYR A 316 -10.81 17.94 -14.28
C TYR A 316 -9.34 17.55 -14.15
N PHE A 317 -9.02 16.68 -13.19
CA PHE A 317 -7.68 16.13 -13.02
C PHE A 317 -7.64 14.65 -13.39
N LEU A 318 -6.47 14.16 -13.77
CA LEU A 318 -6.26 12.74 -14.02
C LEU A 318 -6.39 11.96 -12.69
N ASN A 319 -7.19 10.88 -12.71
CA ASN A 319 -7.40 10.08 -11.50
C ASN A 319 -6.21 9.15 -11.24
N VAL A 320 -5.59 9.31 -10.08
CA VAL A 320 -4.39 8.59 -9.64
C VAL A 320 -4.64 7.09 -9.51
N SER A 321 -5.89 6.66 -9.23
CA SER A 321 -6.26 5.25 -9.09
C SER A 321 -5.97 4.40 -10.32
N LYS A 322 -5.81 4.99 -11.51
CA LYS A 322 -5.37 4.27 -12.73
C LYS A 322 -3.86 4.01 -12.77
N THR A 323 -3.08 4.84 -12.10
CA THR A 323 -1.61 4.79 -12.08
C THR A 323 -1.06 3.92 -10.95
N ILE A 324 -1.81 3.78 -9.85
CA ILE A 324 -1.40 2.94 -8.71
C ILE A 324 -1.38 1.46 -9.14
N ALA A 325 -0.20 0.84 -9.10
CA ALA A 325 0.00 -0.55 -9.48
C ALA A 325 -0.94 -1.52 -8.72
N GLU A 326 -1.28 -1.20 -7.46
CA GLU A 326 -2.12 -2.02 -6.59
C GLU A 326 -3.61 -2.09 -7.00
N VAL A 327 -4.10 -1.13 -7.80
CA VAL A 327 -5.52 -0.99 -8.20
C VAL A 327 -5.80 -1.62 -9.58
N LYS A 328 -4.74 -2.06 -10.28
CA LYS A 328 -4.85 -2.78 -11.56
C LYS A 328 -5.57 -4.11 -11.38
N ASN A 329 -6.48 -4.42 -12.30
CA ASN A 329 -7.25 -5.66 -12.27
C ASN A 329 -6.32 -6.87 -12.39
N THR A 330 -6.60 -7.91 -11.60
CA THR A 330 -5.80 -9.14 -11.60
C THR A 330 -6.37 -10.15 -12.59
N SER A 331 -5.53 -10.76 -13.42
CA SER A 331 -5.97 -11.88 -14.27
C SER A 331 -6.40 -13.06 -13.41
N ILE A 332 -7.30 -13.93 -13.94
CA ILE A 332 -7.80 -15.07 -13.17
C ILE A 332 -6.66 -16.02 -12.75
N SER A 333 -5.65 -16.20 -13.60
CA SER A 333 -4.48 -17.02 -13.30
C SER A 333 -3.65 -16.43 -12.16
N LEU A 334 -3.33 -15.14 -12.22
CA LEU A 334 -2.58 -14.46 -11.17
C LEU A 334 -3.36 -14.42 -9.86
N PHE A 335 -4.67 -14.24 -9.91
CA PHE A 335 -5.53 -14.29 -8.73
C PHE A 335 -5.52 -15.68 -8.08
N ALA A 336 -5.64 -16.75 -8.87
CA ALA A 336 -5.61 -18.12 -8.36
C ALA A 336 -4.25 -18.47 -7.74
N VAL A 337 -3.14 -17.97 -8.32
CA VAL A 337 -1.80 -18.11 -7.73
C VAL A 337 -1.68 -17.31 -6.44
N ASN A 338 -2.16 -16.06 -6.40
CA ASN A 338 -2.08 -15.23 -5.20
C ASN A 338 -2.86 -15.82 -4.03
N VAL A 339 -4.06 -16.35 -4.28
CA VAL A 339 -4.94 -16.82 -3.21
C VAL A 339 -4.76 -18.30 -2.91
N GLY A 340 -4.40 -19.13 -3.88
CA GLY A 340 -4.30 -20.58 -3.70
C GLY A 340 -2.91 -21.17 -3.95
N GLY A 341 -1.91 -20.37 -4.33
CA GLY A 341 -0.56 -20.82 -4.70
C GLY A 341 -0.49 -21.48 -6.07
N HIS A 342 -1.55 -22.19 -6.46
CA HIS A 342 -1.68 -22.87 -7.73
C HIS A 342 -3.16 -22.99 -8.11
N ILE A 343 -3.46 -22.97 -9.41
CA ILE A 343 -4.85 -23.00 -9.91
C ILE A 343 -5.63 -24.24 -9.46
N VAL A 344 -4.97 -25.41 -9.38
CA VAL A 344 -5.59 -26.66 -8.91
C VAL A 344 -5.90 -26.56 -7.41
N VAL A 345 -4.98 -26.08 -6.59
CA VAL A 345 -5.18 -25.92 -5.14
C VAL A 345 -6.32 -24.94 -4.90
N PHE A 346 -6.37 -23.83 -5.64
CA PHE A 346 -7.47 -22.87 -5.59
C PHE A 346 -8.82 -23.51 -5.94
N ALA A 347 -8.93 -24.27 -7.04
CA ALA A 347 -10.17 -24.93 -7.43
C ALA A 347 -10.66 -25.92 -6.36
N LEU A 348 -9.76 -26.73 -5.79
CA LEU A 348 -10.07 -27.65 -4.70
C LEU A 348 -10.48 -26.88 -3.42
N SER A 349 -9.86 -25.73 -3.16
CA SER A 349 -10.23 -24.84 -2.06
C SER A 349 -11.65 -24.34 -2.18
N CYS A 350 -12.09 -23.93 -3.37
CA CYS A 350 -13.46 -23.48 -3.62
C CYS A 350 -14.49 -24.58 -3.27
N ILE A 351 -14.23 -25.83 -3.67
CA ILE A 351 -15.08 -26.97 -3.31
C ILE A 351 -15.11 -27.13 -1.78
N GLY A 352 -13.96 -27.10 -1.13
CA GLY A 352 -13.86 -27.19 0.32
C GLY A 352 -14.59 -26.08 1.08
N ILE A 353 -14.51 -24.83 0.61
CA ILE A 353 -15.25 -23.69 1.17
C ILE A 353 -16.75 -23.96 1.10
N VAL A 354 -17.26 -24.38 -0.06
CA VAL A 354 -18.68 -24.72 -0.22
C VAL A 354 -19.09 -25.83 0.74
N LEU A 355 -18.29 -26.89 0.85
CA LEU A 355 -18.54 -27.99 1.79
C LEU A 355 -18.55 -27.51 3.25
N MET A 356 -17.67 -26.57 3.62
CA MET A 356 -17.66 -25.96 4.96
C MET A 356 -18.90 -25.10 5.21
N LEU A 357 -19.31 -24.26 4.24
CA LEU A 357 -20.51 -23.42 4.34
C LEU A 357 -21.79 -24.25 4.49
N VAL A 358 -21.84 -25.41 3.84
CA VAL A 358 -22.95 -26.37 3.97
C VAL A 358 -22.89 -27.10 5.32
N LYS A 359 -21.70 -27.51 5.76
CA LYS A 359 -21.54 -28.31 6.99
C LYS A 359 -21.69 -27.48 8.27
N PHE A 360 -21.09 -26.29 8.31
CA PHE A 360 -20.94 -25.46 9.49
C PHE A 360 -21.70 -24.14 9.30
N ARG A 361 -22.85 -24.01 9.95
CA ARG A 361 -23.68 -22.80 9.86
C ARG A 361 -22.92 -21.55 10.27
N SER A 362 -22.15 -21.61 11.35
CA SER A 362 -21.35 -20.47 11.84
C SER A 362 -20.23 -20.04 10.88
N PHE A 363 -19.85 -20.88 9.91
CA PHE A 363 -18.81 -20.53 8.92
C PHE A 363 -19.26 -19.41 7.96
N TRP A 364 -20.56 -19.17 7.86
CA TRP A 364 -21.13 -18.02 7.13
C TRP A 364 -20.63 -16.66 7.66
N LEU A 365 -20.12 -16.60 8.89
CA LEU A 365 -19.55 -15.37 9.46
C LEU A 365 -18.25 -14.93 8.76
N VAL A 366 -17.62 -15.80 7.96
CA VAL A 366 -16.45 -15.49 7.13
C VAL A 366 -16.82 -14.71 5.85
N MET A 367 -18.11 -14.69 5.45
CA MET A 367 -18.56 -14.14 4.18
C MET A 367 -18.11 -12.70 3.89
N PRO A 368 -18.05 -11.75 4.84
CA PRO A 368 -17.53 -10.41 4.58
C PRO A 368 -16.09 -10.42 4.06
N MET A 369 -15.23 -11.25 4.66
CA MET A 369 -13.84 -11.39 4.23
C MET A 369 -13.74 -12.08 2.88
N LEU A 370 -14.59 -13.09 2.63
CA LEU A 370 -14.67 -13.76 1.33
C LEU A 370 -15.08 -12.76 0.23
N ALA A 371 -16.12 -11.98 0.47
CA ALA A 371 -16.61 -10.96 -0.46
C ALA A 371 -15.55 -9.88 -0.72
N LEU A 372 -14.89 -9.39 0.33
CA LEU A 372 -13.79 -8.43 0.21
C LEU A 372 -12.65 -8.99 -0.63
N GLY A 373 -12.27 -10.25 -0.40
CA GLY A 373 -11.26 -10.94 -1.20
C GLY A 373 -11.62 -11.06 -2.69
N CYS A 374 -12.89 -11.34 -2.99
CA CYS A 374 -13.39 -11.39 -4.37
C CYS A 374 -13.44 -10.02 -5.05
N LEU A 375 -13.44 -8.91 -4.30
CA LEU A 375 -13.31 -7.57 -4.91
C LEU A 375 -11.97 -7.38 -5.63
N ALA A 376 -10.97 -8.25 -5.42
CA ALA A 376 -9.72 -8.18 -6.17
C ALA A 376 -9.88 -8.31 -7.69
N PHE A 377 -10.94 -8.98 -8.16
CA PHE A 377 -11.26 -9.06 -9.60
C PHE A 377 -11.67 -7.71 -10.20
N VAL A 378 -12.19 -6.80 -9.39
CA VAL A 378 -12.77 -5.52 -9.83
C VAL A 378 -11.91 -4.33 -9.39
N SER A 379 -11.33 -4.40 -8.20
CA SER A 379 -10.79 -3.24 -7.46
C SER A 379 -9.31 -3.36 -7.10
N GLY A 380 -8.59 -4.38 -7.60
CA GLY A 380 -7.13 -4.49 -7.48
C GLY A 380 -6.63 -5.67 -6.64
N GLY A 381 -5.43 -6.16 -6.97
CA GLY A 381 -4.85 -7.38 -6.39
C GLY A 381 -4.66 -7.36 -4.88
N ARG A 382 -4.56 -6.18 -4.26
CA ARG A 382 -4.35 -6.00 -2.81
C ARG A 382 -5.43 -6.63 -1.93
N PHE A 383 -6.67 -6.74 -2.42
CA PHE A 383 -7.76 -7.35 -1.64
C PHE A 383 -7.64 -8.87 -1.53
N SER A 384 -6.83 -9.51 -2.39
CA SER A 384 -6.69 -10.97 -2.44
C SER A 384 -6.20 -11.57 -1.11
N MET A 385 -5.44 -10.82 -0.32
CA MET A 385 -4.93 -11.29 0.98
C MET A 385 -6.04 -11.71 1.95
N TYR A 386 -7.21 -11.06 1.93
CA TYR A 386 -8.33 -11.39 2.81
C TYR A 386 -8.94 -12.78 2.51
N LEU A 387 -8.71 -13.31 1.31
CA LEU A 387 -9.20 -14.62 0.88
C LEU A 387 -8.23 -15.77 1.17
N THR A 388 -6.95 -15.47 1.37
CA THR A 388 -5.88 -16.47 1.61
C THR A 388 -6.15 -17.42 2.79
N PRO A 389 -6.58 -16.98 4.00
CA PRO A 389 -6.86 -17.92 5.09
C PRO A 389 -8.10 -18.78 4.82
N ILE A 390 -9.07 -18.26 4.07
CA ILE A 390 -10.35 -18.91 3.78
C ILE A 390 -10.14 -20.05 2.77
N THR A 391 -9.34 -19.80 1.73
CA THR A 391 -8.97 -20.82 0.75
C THR A 391 -8.08 -21.89 1.35
N ALA A 392 -7.13 -21.52 2.21
CA ALA A 392 -6.33 -22.51 2.93
C ALA A 392 -7.20 -23.44 3.82
N LEU A 393 -8.18 -22.87 4.54
CA LEU A 393 -9.18 -23.66 5.29
C LEU A 393 -10.02 -24.55 4.37
N GLY A 394 -10.46 -24.01 3.23
CA GLY A 394 -11.16 -24.73 2.19
C GLY A 394 -10.36 -25.94 1.69
N PHE A 395 -9.11 -25.74 1.29
CA PHE A 395 -8.24 -26.79 0.80
C PHE A 395 -8.06 -27.91 1.82
N GLY A 396 -7.71 -27.55 3.06
CA GLY A 396 -7.55 -28.54 4.12
C GLY A 396 -8.83 -29.32 4.38
N TYR A 397 -10.00 -28.66 4.35
CA TYR A 397 -11.29 -29.32 4.54
C TYR A 397 -11.66 -30.21 3.35
N PHE A 398 -11.37 -29.79 2.12
CA PHE A 398 -11.54 -30.62 0.93
C PHE A 398 -10.72 -31.91 1.05
N LEU A 399 -9.43 -31.82 1.40
CA LEU A 399 -8.58 -33.01 1.60
C LEU A 399 -9.16 -33.93 2.69
N TYR A 400 -9.55 -33.35 3.82
CA TYR A 400 -10.17 -34.10 4.91
C TYR A 400 -11.46 -34.80 4.46
N PHE A 401 -12.31 -34.12 3.69
CA PHE A 401 -13.56 -34.68 3.20
C PHE A 401 -13.32 -35.78 2.17
N ALA A 402 -12.51 -35.51 1.14
CA ALA A 402 -12.23 -36.44 0.04
C ALA A 402 -11.59 -37.74 0.54
N LEU A 403 -10.60 -37.66 1.44
CA LEU A 403 -9.96 -38.86 2.01
C LEU A 403 -10.91 -39.68 2.90
N ASN A 404 -11.96 -39.05 3.45
CA ASN A 404 -12.98 -39.75 4.21
C ASN A 404 -14.08 -40.38 3.35
N LEU A 405 -14.18 -40.04 2.06
CA LEU A 405 -15.06 -40.75 1.11
C LEU A 405 -14.57 -42.16 0.81
N PHE A 406 -13.26 -42.38 0.80
CA PHE A 406 -12.66 -43.68 0.49
C PHE A 406 -12.52 -44.58 1.74
N GLN A 407 -12.79 -45.88 1.58
CA GLN A 407 -12.61 -46.90 2.64
C GLN A 407 -11.16 -47.39 2.74
N ILE A 408 -10.21 -46.48 2.98
CA ILE A 408 -8.78 -46.78 3.11
C ILE A 408 -8.39 -46.88 4.61
N ARG A 409 -7.32 -47.61 4.92
CA ARG A 409 -6.74 -47.69 6.28
C ARG A 409 -6.42 -46.29 6.84
N ALA A 410 -6.66 -46.10 8.14
CA ALA A 410 -6.48 -44.83 8.83
C ALA A 410 -5.10 -44.18 8.64
N TRP A 411 -4.03 -44.97 8.76
CA TRP A 411 -2.66 -44.48 8.63
C TRP A 411 -2.35 -43.99 7.20
N LEU A 412 -2.88 -44.68 6.17
CA LEU A 412 -2.75 -44.27 4.77
C LEU A 412 -3.48 -42.96 4.50
N LYS A 413 -4.68 -42.76 5.09
CA LYS A 413 -5.39 -41.47 5.01
C LYS A 413 -4.56 -40.35 5.60
N GLY A 414 -3.96 -40.58 6.78
CA GLY A 414 -3.07 -39.63 7.42
C GLY A 414 -1.84 -39.31 6.55
N ALA A 415 -1.19 -40.33 5.99
CA ALA A 415 -0.04 -40.16 5.11
C ALA A 415 -0.40 -39.36 3.84
N LEU A 416 -1.48 -39.73 3.14
CA LEU A 416 -1.94 -39.03 1.94
C LEU A 416 -2.31 -37.57 2.24
N PHE A 417 -2.95 -37.31 3.38
CA PHE A 417 -3.29 -35.95 3.79
C PHE A 417 -2.04 -35.06 3.91
N TRP A 418 -0.97 -35.57 4.53
CA TRP A 418 0.28 -34.83 4.68
C TRP A 418 1.07 -34.74 3.37
N VAL A 419 1.09 -35.80 2.54
CA VAL A 419 1.73 -35.76 1.21
C VAL A 419 1.06 -34.70 0.32
N CYS A 420 -0.27 -34.69 0.23
CA CYS A 420 -1.01 -33.67 -0.51
C CYS A 420 -0.75 -32.25 0.04
N THR A 421 -0.59 -32.13 1.36
CA THR A 421 -0.22 -30.85 1.99
C THR A 421 1.16 -30.40 1.55
N CYS A 422 2.17 -31.27 1.60
CA CYS A 422 3.51 -30.97 1.14
C CYS A 422 3.53 -30.55 -0.33
N LEU A 423 2.81 -31.28 -1.20
CA LEU A 423 2.67 -30.92 -2.62
C LEU A 423 2.02 -29.54 -2.82
N ALA A 424 1.01 -29.19 -2.00
CA ALA A 424 0.38 -27.87 -2.05
C ALA A 424 1.30 -26.74 -1.54
N LEU A 425 2.28 -27.04 -0.68
CA LEU A 425 3.25 -26.05 -0.20
C LEU A 425 4.35 -25.75 -1.23
N VAL A 426 4.73 -26.71 -2.08
CA VAL A 426 5.82 -26.56 -3.08
C VAL A 426 5.70 -25.29 -3.92
N PRO A 427 4.59 -25.00 -4.63
CA PRO A 427 4.50 -23.80 -5.46
C PRO A 427 4.62 -22.50 -4.66
N ASN A 428 4.21 -22.50 -3.39
CA ASN A 428 4.32 -21.34 -2.52
C ASN A 428 5.77 -21.11 -2.04
N LEU A 429 6.49 -22.19 -1.73
CA LEU A 429 7.91 -22.12 -1.39
C LEU A 429 8.76 -21.74 -2.61
N GLU A 430 8.43 -22.25 -3.79
CA GLU A 430 9.04 -21.84 -5.06
C GLU A 430 8.78 -20.36 -5.36
N TYR A 431 7.56 -19.88 -5.09
CA TYR A 431 7.24 -18.46 -5.19
C TYR A 431 8.16 -17.63 -4.28
N ILE A 432 8.27 -17.97 -3.00
CA ILE A 432 9.17 -17.29 -2.06
C ILE A 432 10.63 -17.33 -2.53
N TYR A 433 11.08 -18.49 -3.02
CA TYR A 433 12.44 -18.67 -3.54
C TYR A 433 12.75 -17.76 -4.73
N ARG A 434 11.75 -17.47 -5.58
CA ARG A 434 11.91 -16.63 -6.78
C ARG A 434 11.57 -15.16 -6.55
N TYR A 435 10.79 -14.86 -5.51
CA TYR A 435 10.29 -13.52 -5.24
C TYR A 435 11.33 -12.67 -4.53
N HIS A 436 12.31 -12.22 -5.31
CA HIS A 436 13.34 -11.29 -4.90
C HIS A 436 12.92 -9.87 -5.29
N ILE A 437 12.60 -9.05 -4.31
CA ILE A 437 12.36 -7.61 -4.50
C ILE A 437 13.52 -6.81 -3.90
N PRO A 438 14.00 -5.77 -4.59
CA PRO A 438 14.99 -4.86 -4.03
C PRO A 438 14.37 -3.98 -2.93
N THR A 439 15.22 -3.29 -2.19
CA THR A 439 14.78 -2.16 -1.35
C THR A 439 14.25 -1.03 -2.23
N LEU A 440 13.50 -0.09 -1.63
CA LEU A 440 12.88 1.00 -2.40
C LEU A 440 13.91 1.85 -3.13
N LEU A 441 14.99 2.20 -2.44
CA LEU A 441 16.15 2.85 -3.00
C LEU A 441 17.42 2.14 -2.50
N GLY A 442 18.49 2.27 -3.28
CA GLY A 442 19.82 1.85 -2.85
C GLY A 442 20.46 2.85 -1.87
N ASN A 443 21.47 2.37 -1.14
CA ASN A 443 22.21 3.15 -0.14
C ASN A 443 22.73 4.52 -0.65
N SER A 444 23.13 4.61 -1.92
CA SER A 444 23.74 5.80 -2.52
C SER A 444 22.71 6.92 -2.69
N ALA A 445 21.48 6.59 -3.09
CA ALA A 445 20.39 7.55 -3.19
C ALA A 445 19.96 8.04 -1.80
N ILE A 446 19.89 7.14 -0.81
CA ILE A 446 19.58 7.51 0.58
C ILE A 446 20.69 8.37 1.20
N SER A 447 21.95 8.10 0.88
CA SER A 447 23.08 8.91 1.34
C SER A 447 23.00 10.36 0.86
N ALA A 448 22.42 10.60 -0.34
CA ALA A 448 22.15 11.96 -0.80
C ALA A 448 21.11 12.69 0.06
N LEU A 449 20.08 11.98 0.54
CA LEU A 449 19.08 12.54 1.46
C LEU A 449 19.64 12.76 2.87
N ASP A 450 20.50 11.87 3.36
CA ASP A 450 21.19 12.06 4.64
C ASP A 450 22.14 13.28 4.57
N LEU A 451 22.84 13.46 3.45
CA LEU A 451 23.60 14.68 3.20
C LEU A 451 22.69 15.91 3.15
N LEU A 452 21.53 15.83 2.49
CA LEU A 452 20.55 16.92 2.44
C LEU A 452 20.06 17.30 3.83
N LYS A 453 19.82 16.34 4.74
CA LYS A 453 19.44 16.58 6.14
C LYS A 453 20.38 17.54 6.86
N THR A 454 21.68 17.49 6.54
CA THR A 454 22.70 18.36 7.15
C THR A 454 22.75 19.77 6.55
N LYS A 455 22.10 19.99 5.41
CA LYS A 455 22.14 21.24 4.63
C LYS A 455 20.80 21.98 4.63
N ALA A 456 19.69 21.25 4.62
CA ALA A 456 18.35 21.80 4.63
C ALA A 456 17.85 22.09 6.05
N SER A 457 16.95 23.07 6.18
CA SER A 457 16.14 23.25 7.37
C SER A 457 15.00 22.24 7.40
N ARG A 458 14.52 21.88 8.61
CA ARG A 458 13.33 21.02 8.76
C ARG A 458 12.04 21.65 8.21
N GLU A 459 12.05 22.97 8.01
CA GLU A 459 10.95 23.74 7.40
C GLU A 459 11.06 23.84 5.87
N ASP A 460 12.17 23.39 5.26
CA ASP A 460 12.36 23.45 3.81
C ASP A 460 11.56 22.35 3.09
N TYR A 461 11.31 22.55 1.79
CA TYR A 461 10.57 21.61 0.96
C TYR A 461 11.46 20.86 -0.02
N VAL A 462 11.10 19.61 -0.30
CA VAL A 462 11.64 18.84 -1.41
C VAL A 462 10.54 18.52 -2.42
N LEU A 463 10.78 18.88 -3.68
CA LEU A 463 10.01 18.51 -4.84
C LEU A 463 10.58 17.22 -5.44
N SER A 464 9.73 16.21 -5.50
CA SER A 464 9.98 14.92 -6.14
C SER A 464 8.63 14.35 -6.56
N TRP A 465 8.63 13.23 -7.29
CA TRP A 465 7.39 12.48 -7.50
C TRP A 465 6.87 11.89 -6.19
N TRP A 466 5.54 11.77 -6.07
CA TRP A 466 4.86 11.43 -4.82
C TRP A 466 5.28 10.06 -4.26
N ASP A 467 5.69 9.11 -5.09
CA ASP A 467 6.20 7.79 -4.66
C ASP A 467 7.29 7.88 -3.58
N TYR A 468 8.11 8.95 -3.62
CA TYR A 468 9.28 9.11 -2.75
C TYR A 468 9.06 10.04 -1.56
N GLY A 469 7.89 10.70 -1.47
CA GLY A 469 7.65 11.74 -0.46
C GLY A 469 7.92 11.26 0.97
N TYR A 470 7.34 10.13 1.38
CA TYR A 470 7.57 9.57 2.71
C TYR A 470 9.03 9.19 2.99
N LEU A 471 9.71 8.62 2.00
CA LEU A 471 11.13 8.27 2.13
C LEU A 471 11.98 9.55 2.34
N ILE A 472 11.70 10.61 1.58
CA ILE A 472 12.38 11.90 1.68
C ILE A 472 12.18 12.49 3.08
N LYS A 473 10.94 12.56 3.58
CA LYS A 473 10.67 13.08 4.93
C LYS A 473 11.37 12.26 6.02
N TYR A 474 11.42 10.94 5.88
CA TYR A 474 12.09 10.07 6.85
C TYR A 474 13.62 10.24 6.88
N TYR A 475 14.29 10.30 5.73
CA TYR A 475 15.77 10.39 5.71
C TYR A 475 16.29 11.83 5.77
N ALA A 476 15.65 12.78 5.07
CA ALA A 476 16.08 14.17 5.02
C ALA A 476 15.47 15.05 6.12
N ASP A 477 14.35 14.62 6.74
CA ASP A 477 13.67 15.35 7.82
C ASP A 477 13.25 16.78 7.41
N VAL A 478 12.50 16.84 6.31
CA VAL A 478 12.04 18.04 5.58
C VAL A 478 10.59 17.84 5.15
N LYS A 479 9.95 18.88 4.60
CA LYS A 479 8.58 18.81 4.07
C LYS A 479 8.55 18.40 2.59
N THR A 480 7.41 17.91 2.11
CA THR A 480 7.21 17.50 0.71
C THR A 480 5.91 18.08 0.13
N LEU A 481 5.94 18.44 -1.15
CA LEU A 481 4.75 18.92 -1.87
C LEU A 481 3.75 17.80 -2.16
N SER A 482 4.29 16.63 -2.52
CA SER A 482 3.52 15.44 -2.81
C SER A 482 4.17 14.24 -2.13
N ASP A 483 3.31 13.34 -1.66
CA ASP A 483 3.65 12.09 -1.01
C ASP A 483 2.50 11.09 -1.26
N PRO A 484 2.64 9.80 -0.91
CA PRO A 484 1.58 8.81 -1.18
C PRO A 484 0.23 9.12 -0.48
N GLY A 485 0.22 9.95 0.56
CA GLY A 485 -0.99 10.45 1.21
C GLY A 485 -1.55 11.72 0.56
N ARG A 486 -0.69 12.50 -0.11
CA ARG A 486 -1.00 13.76 -0.80
C ARG A 486 -0.77 13.65 -2.32
N GLN A 487 -1.37 12.63 -2.92
CA GLN A 487 -1.17 12.29 -4.34
C GLN A 487 -2.34 12.62 -5.26
N SER A 488 -3.47 13.16 -4.77
CA SER A 488 -4.66 13.44 -5.60
C SER A 488 -4.33 14.25 -6.86
N GLY A 489 -5.21 14.19 -7.87
CA GLY A 489 -4.95 14.82 -9.17
C GLY A 489 -4.53 16.29 -9.09
N THR A 490 -5.03 17.02 -8.08
CA THR A 490 -4.66 18.40 -7.75
C THR A 490 -3.17 18.59 -7.43
N TYR A 491 -2.59 17.73 -6.59
CA TYR A 491 -1.18 17.85 -6.17
C TYR A 491 -0.25 17.25 -7.22
N SER A 492 -0.63 16.09 -7.77
CA SER A 492 0.12 15.42 -8.83
C SER A 492 0.21 16.28 -10.09
N PHE A 493 -0.81 17.08 -10.41
CA PHE A 493 -0.77 18.03 -11.51
C PHE A 493 0.33 19.09 -11.34
N LEU A 494 0.43 19.73 -10.17
CA LEU A 494 1.41 20.80 -9.92
C LEU A 494 2.84 20.26 -9.92
N THR A 495 3.06 19.11 -9.26
CA THR A 495 4.35 18.41 -9.28
C THR A 495 4.71 17.98 -10.71
N SER A 496 3.76 17.39 -11.45
CA SER A 496 3.96 17.02 -12.85
C SER A 496 4.29 18.23 -13.71
N PHE A 497 3.61 19.37 -13.52
CA PHE A 497 3.87 20.59 -14.28
C PHE A 497 5.29 21.08 -14.03
N ALA A 498 5.72 21.12 -12.75
CA ALA A 498 7.08 21.52 -12.41
C ALA A 498 8.14 20.59 -13.03
N LEU A 499 7.86 19.29 -13.15
CA LEU A 499 8.80 18.34 -13.78
C LEU A 499 8.74 18.35 -15.31
N SER A 500 7.60 18.72 -15.91
CA SER A 500 7.31 18.59 -17.34
C SER A 500 7.61 19.82 -18.18
N GLN A 501 7.53 21.02 -17.60
CA GLN A 501 7.79 22.27 -18.31
C GLN A 501 9.28 22.63 -18.29
N ASP A 502 9.63 23.70 -19.00
CA ASP A 502 10.96 24.30 -18.97
C ASP A 502 11.35 24.79 -17.56
N GLN A 503 12.63 25.10 -17.38
CA GLN A 503 13.20 25.43 -16.08
C GLN A 503 12.61 26.71 -15.45
N ILE A 504 12.21 27.70 -16.24
CA ILE A 504 11.61 28.94 -15.72
C ILE A 504 10.21 28.66 -15.19
N SER A 505 9.39 28.00 -16.00
CA SER A 505 8.03 27.57 -15.61
C SER A 505 8.07 26.65 -14.39
N SER A 506 9.04 25.74 -14.33
CA SER A 506 9.25 24.85 -13.19
C SER A 506 9.58 25.61 -11.91
N ALA A 507 10.58 26.49 -11.96
CA ALA A 507 10.98 27.31 -10.82
C ALA A 507 9.83 28.16 -10.28
N ASN A 508 9.08 28.81 -11.19
CA ASN A 508 7.91 29.61 -10.84
C ASN A 508 6.81 28.78 -10.19
N MET A 509 6.48 27.61 -10.78
CA MET A 509 5.47 26.71 -10.23
C MET A 509 5.88 26.14 -8.87
N ALA A 510 7.13 25.70 -8.70
CA ALA A 510 7.58 25.13 -7.43
C ALA A 510 7.51 26.15 -6.28
N ARG A 511 7.93 27.40 -6.53
CA ARG A 511 7.78 28.48 -5.54
C ARG A 511 6.32 28.75 -5.22
N LEU A 512 5.44 28.83 -6.22
CA LEU A 512 4.00 28.98 -5.99
C LEU A 512 3.43 27.83 -5.17
N ASP A 513 3.69 26.58 -5.58
CA ASP A 513 3.11 25.40 -4.92
C ASP A 513 3.53 25.30 -3.45
N VAL A 514 4.79 25.58 -3.13
CA VAL A 514 5.28 25.57 -1.73
C VAL A 514 4.63 26.68 -0.90
N GLU A 515 4.66 27.93 -1.38
CA GLU A 515 4.14 29.05 -0.58
C GLU A 515 2.61 28.98 -0.42
N TYR A 516 1.88 28.52 -1.44
CA TYR A 516 0.44 28.29 -1.33
C TYR A 516 0.12 27.03 -0.51
N SER A 517 0.92 25.96 -0.59
CA SER A 517 0.73 24.79 0.28
C SER A 517 0.83 25.18 1.76
N GLU A 518 1.75 26.07 2.12
CA GLU A 518 1.92 26.51 3.50
C GLU A 518 0.81 27.46 3.95
N ARG A 519 0.42 28.41 3.09
CA ARG A 519 -0.77 29.23 3.32
C ARG A 519 -2.04 28.39 3.47
N GLN A 520 -2.13 27.25 2.79
CA GLN A 520 -3.31 26.38 2.85
C GLN A 520 -3.57 25.85 4.26
N PHE A 521 -2.53 25.58 5.05
CA PHE A 521 -2.68 25.12 6.44
C PHE A 521 -3.32 26.17 7.34
N ASP A 522 -2.97 27.45 7.14
CA ASP A 522 -3.48 28.56 7.95
C ASP A 522 -4.83 29.10 7.43
N GLU A 523 -4.92 29.34 6.12
CA GLU A 523 -6.08 29.98 5.47
C GLU A 523 -7.20 28.97 5.15
N LYS A 524 -6.91 27.67 5.17
CA LYS A 524 -7.88 26.56 4.97
C LYS A 524 -8.68 26.65 3.66
N PHE A 525 -8.10 27.21 2.61
CA PHE A 525 -8.70 27.14 1.28
C PHE A 525 -8.62 25.72 0.71
N ARG A 526 -9.51 25.39 -0.23
CA ARG A 526 -9.68 24.03 -0.74
C ARG A 526 -8.54 23.57 -1.65
N PHE A 527 -8.02 24.46 -2.51
CA PHE A 527 -7.04 24.09 -3.53
C PHE A 527 -6.08 25.24 -3.86
N GLY A 528 -4.78 24.94 -3.94
CA GLY A 528 -3.72 25.92 -4.20
C GLY A 528 -3.93 26.69 -5.50
N LEU A 529 -4.16 26.00 -6.62
CA LEU A 529 -4.28 26.65 -7.92
C LEU A 529 -5.49 27.60 -8.00
N SER A 530 -6.62 27.27 -7.37
CA SER A 530 -7.76 28.20 -7.35
C SER A 530 -7.44 29.50 -6.60
N GLU A 531 -6.68 29.40 -5.51
CA GLU A 531 -6.26 30.59 -4.76
C GLU A 531 -5.18 31.37 -5.53
N MET A 532 -4.26 30.69 -6.23
CA MET A 532 -3.32 31.34 -7.15
C MET A 532 -4.05 32.13 -8.24
N LEU A 533 -5.05 31.55 -8.90
CA LEU A 533 -5.82 32.26 -9.94
C LEU A 533 -6.50 33.51 -9.39
N LYS A 534 -7.07 33.42 -8.19
CA LYS A 534 -7.70 34.54 -7.51
C LYS A 534 -6.72 35.65 -7.16
N ASP A 535 -5.57 35.33 -6.55
CA ASP A 535 -4.57 36.32 -6.16
C ASP A 535 -3.91 37.03 -7.36
N TYR A 536 -3.80 36.33 -8.49
CA TYR A 536 -3.24 36.87 -9.74
C TYR A 536 -4.31 37.46 -10.67
N ASN A 537 -5.57 37.58 -10.21
CA ASN A 537 -6.71 38.09 -10.99
C ASN A 537 -6.86 37.42 -12.36
N GLN A 538 -6.63 36.11 -12.45
CA GLN A 538 -6.81 35.32 -13.66
C GLN A 538 -8.06 34.44 -13.55
N THR A 539 -8.88 34.44 -14.59
CA THR A 539 -10.04 33.54 -14.72
C THR A 539 -9.75 32.35 -15.64
N ASP A 540 -8.77 32.49 -16.53
CA ASP A 540 -8.32 31.44 -17.45
C ASP A 540 -7.05 30.78 -16.91
N VAL A 541 -7.18 29.50 -16.55
CA VAL A 541 -6.09 28.72 -15.99
C VAL A 541 -4.98 28.45 -17.00
N ASN A 542 -5.29 28.23 -18.28
CA ASN A 542 -4.28 27.99 -19.30
C ASN A 542 -3.48 29.26 -19.56
N LYS A 543 -4.15 30.43 -19.54
CA LYS A 543 -3.46 31.73 -19.58
C LYS A 543 -2.55 31.94 -18.37
N PHE A 544 -3.00 31.59 -17.17
CA PHE A 544 -2.18 31.66 -15.97
C PHE A 544 -0.96 30.74 -16.06
N LEU A 545 -1.15 29.46 -16.40
CA LEU A 545 -0.06 28.49 -16.51
C LEU A 545 0.97 28.90 -17.57
N ASN A 546 0.52 29.39 -18.73
CA ASN A 546 1.44 29.91 -19.77
C ASN A 546 2.20 31.16 -19.31
N SER A 547 1.63 31.98 -18.42
CA SER A 547 2.34 33.15 -17.88
C SER A 547 3.53 32.80 -16.99
N LEU A 548 3.62 31.54 -16.53
CA LEU A 548 4.76 31.05 -15.75
C LEU A 548 6.04 30.88 -16.59
N GLU A 549 5.96 30.96 -17.92
CA GLU A 549 7.14 31.00 -18.80
C GLU A 549 7.91 32.33 -18.67
N ASP A 550 7.31 33.37 -18.07
CA ASP A 550 7.96 34.67 -17.88
C ASP A 550 9.02 34.60 -16.76
N LYS A 551 10.28 34.90 -17.14
CA LYS A 551 11.40 35.02 -16.19
C LYS A 551 11.14 36.07 -15.11
N ASN A 552 10.41 37.14 -15.43
CA ASN A 552 10.06 38.24 -14.52
C ASN A 552 8.69 38.05 -13.85
N PHE A 553 8.11 36.84 -13.89
CA PHE A 553 6.86 36.54 -13.20
C PHE A 553 6.96 36.93 -11.72
N LYS A 554 5.98 37.68 -11.23
CA LYS A 554 5.95 38.16 -9.84
C LYS A 554 5.60 37.00 -8.91
N LEU A 555 6.57 36.51 -8.15
CA LEU A 555 6.38 35.42 -7.20
C LEU A 555 5.97 35.92 -5.81
N PRO A 556 5.35 35.06 -4.98
CA PRO A 556 5.19 35.32 -3.55
C PRO A 556 6.55 35.44 -2.85
N PRO A 557 6.61 36.09 -1.67
CA PRO A 557 7.84 36.16 -0.89
C PRO A 557 8.36 34.76 -0.56
N LYS A 558 9.65 34.52 -0.81
CA LYS A 558 10.35 33.30 -0.41
C LYS A 558 10.42 33.23 1.11
N THR A 559 9.78 32.21 1.71
CA THR A 559 9.83 31.99 3.17
C THR A 559 10.73 30.82 3.56
N ARG A 560 11.05 29.93 2.61
CA ARG A 560 11.82 28.69 2.82
C ARG A 560 12.57 28.24 1.56
N GLU A 561 13.58 27.39 1.72
CA GLU A 561 14.28 26.80 0.57
C GLU A 561 13.46 25.68 -0.06
N ILE A 562 13.68 25.46 -1.36
CA ILE A 562 13.04 24.39 -2.12
C ILE A 562 14.15 23.60 -2.79
N TYR A 563 14.15 22.29 -2.60
CA TYR A 563 15.08 21.38 -3.22
C TYR A 563 14.35 20.46 -4.20
N TYR A 564 15.02 20.04 -5.26
CA TYR A 564 14.53 19.03 -6.19
C TYR A 564 15.32 17.76 -5.90
N TYR A 565 14.62 16.64 -5.67
CA TYR A 565 15.24 15.33 -5.53
C TYR A 565 14.83 14.46 -6.71
N LEU A 566 15.79 14.18 -7.59
CA LEU A 566 15.56 13.51 -8.88
C LEU A 566 16.30 12.18 -8.92
N LEU A 567 15.58 11.13 -9.34
CA LEU A 567 16.02 9.74 -9.26
C LEU A 567 16.03 9.03 -10.62
N PRO A 568 16.90 8.02 -10.82
CA PRO A 568 16.89 7.20 -12.01
C PRO A 568 15.61 6.38 -12.17
N GLU A 569 14.99 5.95 -11.07
CA GLU A 569 13.74 5.20 -11.09
C GLU A 569 12.60 6.00 -11.73
N MET A 570 12.61 7.33 -11.59
CA MET A 570 11.64 8.24 -12.23
C MET A 570 11.70 8.18 -13.76
N VAL A 571 12.83 7.80 -14.36
CA VAL A 571 12.94 7.63 -15.82
C VAL A 571 11.98 6.56 -16.33
N ASN A 572 11.78 5.48 -15.57
CA ASN A 572 10.91 4.37 -15.98
C ASN A 572 9.43 4.75 -15.97
N ILE A 573 9.04 5.69 -15.11
CA ILE A 573 7.66 6.17 -14.94
C ILE A 573 7.48 7.59 -15.50
N LEU A 574 8.46 8.09 -16.25
CA LEU A 574 8.44 9.43 -16.79
C LEU A 574 7.21 9.69 -17.68
N PRO A 575 6.77 8.78 -18.58
CA PRO A 575 5.54 8.98 -19.34
C PRO A 575 4.32 9.18 -18.43
N GLU A 576 4.20 8.39 -17.36
CA GLU A 576 3.13 8.49 -16.39
C GLU A 576 3.19 9.82 -15.62
N ILE A 577 4.37 10.20 -15.12
CA ILE A 577 4.59 11.48 -14.42
C ILE A 577 4.09 12.63 -15.28
N LEU A 578 4.62 12.75 -16.50
CA LEU A 578 4.36 13.90 -17.37
C LEU A 578 2.89 13.96 -17.81
N SER A 579 2.22 12.81 -17.93
CA SER A 579 0.82 12.73 -18.37
C SER A 579 -0.16 13.51 -17.49
N PHE A 580 0.13 13.68 -16.19
CA PHE A 580 -0.74 14.42 -15.28
C PHE A 580 -0.88 15.89 -15.65
N SER A 581 0.16 16.50 -16.25
CA SER A 581 0.15 17.89 -16.73
C SER A 581 -0.18 18.03 -18.22
N MET A 582 -0.37 16.92 -18.95
CA MET A 582 -0.74 16.90 -20.37
C MET A 582 -2.25 16.85 -20.60
N LEU A 583 -3.00 17.50 -19.71
CA LEU A 583 -4.45 17.54 -19.69
C LEU A 583 -4.90 19.00 -19.64
N ASP A 584 -5.84 19.39 -20.50
CA ASP A 584 -6.56 20.64 -20.30
C ASP A 584 -7.53 20.46 -19.13
N ILE A 585 -7.13 20.97 -17.97
CA ILE A 585 -7.90 20.80 -16.72
C ILE A 585 -9.24 21.54 -16.74
N THR A 586 -9.51 22.43 -17.71
CA THR A 586 -10.83 23.06 -17.87
C THR A 586 -11.83 22.15 -18.57
N THR A 587 -11.37 21.35 -19.54
CA THR A 587 -12.23 20.51 -20.39
C THR A 587 -12.09 19.01 -20.09
N GLY A 588 -11.05 18.61 -19.38
CA GLY A 588 -10.68 17.20 -19.16
C GLY A 588 -10.20 16.50 -20.42
N LYS A 589 -9.88 17.22 -21.50
CA LYS A 589 -9.36 16.65 -22.75
C LYS A 589 -7.83 16.59 -22.69
N GLU A 590 -7.29 15.43 -23.06
CA GLU A 590 -5.84 15.28 -23.22
C GLU A 590 -5.35 16.15 -24.38
N PHE A 591 -4.20 16.80 -24.21
CA PHE A 591 -3.50 17.44 -25.32
C PHE A 591 -2.93 16.37 -26.27
N GLU A 592 -2.54 16.77 -27.49
CA GLU A 592 -1.78 15.87 -28.38
C GLU A 592 -0.51 15.42 -27.65
N LYS A 593 -0.41 14.10 -27.39
CA LYS A 593 0.67 13.54 -26.58
C LYS A 593 1.95 13.49 -27.41
N PRO A 594 3.00 14.24 -27.04
CA PRO A 594 4.32 14.05 -27.66
C PRO A 594 4.78 12.61 -27.43
N LEU A 595 5.54 12.05 -28.38
CA LEU A 595 6.16 10.75 -28.15
C LEU A 595 7.10 10.83 -26.94
N ILE A 596 6.80 10.04 -25.91
CA ILE A 596 7.63 9.81 -24.73
C ILE A 596 7.69 8.30 -24.54
N TYR A 597 8.76 7.68 -25.06
CA TYR A 597 8.93 6.24 -25.01
C TYR A 597 10.20 5.87 -24.25
N ILE A 598 10.08 4.93 -23.32
CA ILE A 598 11.19 4.38 -22.53
C ILE A 598 11.37 2.92 -22.95
N GLY A 599 12.42 2.67 -23.74
CA GLY A 599 12.78 1.36 -24.25
C GLY A 599 13.90 0.69 -23.46
N PHE A 600 13.95 -0.63 -23.57
CA PHE A 600 15.02 -1.49 -23.06
C PHE A 600 15.64 -2.22 -24.24
N PRO A 601 16.96 -2.44 -24.29
CA PRO A 601 17.53 -3.29 -25.33
C PRO A 601 17.13 -4.76 -25.09
N PHE A 602 16.16 -5.25 -25.85
CA PHE A 602 15.64 -6.62 -25.71
C PHE A 602 16.46 -7.63 -26.52
N SER A 603 16.81 -7.26 -27.74
CA SER A 603 17.60 -8.08 -28.65
C SER A 603 18.26 -7.22 -29.71
N SER A 604 19.37 -7.72 -30.25
CA SER A 604 20.06 -7.13 -31.39
C SER A 604 20.07 -8.16 -32.53
N ASP A 605 19.65 -7.75 -33.73
CA ASP A 605 19.70 -8.57 -34.94
C ASP A 605 20.33 -7.79 -36.10
N GLU A 606 20.34 -8.36 -37.32
CA GLU A 606 20.85 -7.69 -38.52
C GLU A 606 20.05 -6.43 -38.91
N LYS A 607 18.81 -6.28 -38.43
CA LYS A 607 17.94 -5.12 -38.71
C LYS A 607 18.18 -3.98 -37.74
N GLY A 608 18.63 -4.26 -36.52
CA GLY A 608 18.98 -3.25 -35.54
C GLY A 608 18.84 -3.72 -34.09
N LEU A 609 18.82 -2.76 -33.18
CA LEU A 609 18.53 -2.96 -31.77
C LEU A 609 17.01 -2.82 -31.55
N ASN A 610 16.35 -3.91 -31.15
CA ASN A 610 14.94 -3.89 -30.77
C ASN A 610 14.79 -3.35 -29.35
N ILE A 611 14.04 -2.27 -29.22
CA ILE A 611 13.88 -1.54 -27.96
C ILE A 611 12.48 -1.68 -27.34
N GLY A 612 11.60 -2.49 -27.94
CA GLY A 612 10.24 -2.81 -27.48
C GLY A 612 9.13 -2.09 -28.25
N GLU A 613 7.87 -2.51 -28.05
CA GLU A 613 6.67 -1.90 -28.66
C GLU A 613 6.75 -1.67 -30.18
N GLY A 614 7.48 -2.53 -30.89
CA GLY A 614 7.68 -2.42 -32.34
C GLY A 614 8.72 -1.37 -32.78
N PHE A 615 9.40 -0.71 -31.84
CA PHE A 615 10.52 0.20 -32.12
C PHE A 615 11.83 -0.56 -32.30
N VAL A 616 12.55 -0.23 -33.37
CA VAL A 616 13.87 -0.77 -33.70
C VAL A 616 14.79 0.39 -34.10
N LEU A 617 15.97 0.45 -33.48
CA LEU A 617 17.04 1.38 -33.81
C LEU A 617 18.04 0.69 -34.77
N PRO A 618 18.14 1.11 -36.05
CA PRO A 618 19.03 0.48 -37.02
C PRO A 618 20.50 0.52 -36.60
N LEU A 619 21.24 -0.57 -36.84
CA LEU A 619 22.69 -0.60 -36.66
C LEU A 619 23.38 0.01 -37.89
N GLY A 620 24.19 1.05 -37.69
CA GLY A 620 25.01 1.67 -38.73
C GLY A 620 24.36 2.82 -39.53
N ASP A 621 23.04 3.00 -39.46
CA ASP A 621 22.34 4.17 -39.99
C ASP A 621 21.49 4.85 -38.91
N PHE A 622 22.12 5.73 -38.13
CA PHE A 622 21.50 6.43 -37.01
C PHE A 622 20.59 7.59 -37.45
N LYS A 623 20.17 7.68 -38.72
CA LYS A 623 19.34 8.79 -39.22
C LYS A 623 17.85 8.65 -38.92
N PHE A 624 17.38 7.44 -38.68
CA PHE A 624 15.97 7.15 -38.41
C PHE A 624 15.83 6.03 -37.38
N ILE A 625 14.70 6.01 -36.68
CA ILE A 625 14.17 4.82 -36.00
C ILE A 625 13.12 4.16 -36.88
N THR A 626 12.85 2.88 -36.65
CA THR A 626 11.71 2.20 -37.27
C THR A 626 10.66 1.84 -36.24
N HIS A 627 9.38 2.13 -36.51
CA HIS A 627 8.24 1.71 -35.69
C HIS A 627 7.29 0.89 -36.55
N ASN A 628 7.15 -0.40 -36.25
CA ASN A 628 6.34 -1.34 -37.04
C ASN A 628 6.68 -1.36 -38.55
N GLY A 629 7.95 -1.08 -38.88
CA GLY A 629 8.45 -1.03 -40.26
C GLY A 629 8.44 0.36 -40.92
N GLU A 630 7.78 1.35 -40.33
CA GLU A 630 7.81 2.73 -40.83
C GLU A 630 9.03 3.49 -40.30
N LYS A 631 9.70 4.25 -41.17
CA LYS A 631 10.87 5.05 -40.81
C LYS A 631 10.46 6.41 -40.24
N ILE A 632 10.96 6.74 -39.06
CA ILE A 632 10.76 8.03 -38.40
C ILE A 632 12.13 8.71 -38.27
N PRO A 633 12.34 9.90 -38.87
CA PRO A 633 13.63 10.57 -38.84
C PRO A 633 14.00 11.04 -37.43
N ILE A 634 15.31 11.05 -37.13
CA ILE A 634 15.86 11.45 -35.83
C ILE A 634 16.42 12.86 -35.91
N ASN A 635 16.10 13.69 -34.93
CA ASN A 635 16.64 15.02 -34.75
C ASN A 635 18.11 14.98 -34.32
N SER A 636 18.32 14.38 -33.15
CA SER A 636 19.61 14.33 -32.48
C SER A 636 19.72 13.03 -31.68
N TYR A 637 20.94 12.51 -31.63
CA TYR A 637 21.31 11.34 -30.86
C TYR A 637 22.21 11.75 -29.70
N TYR A 638 21.89 11.28 -28.50
CA TYR A 638 22.66 11.53 -27.28
C TYR A 638 23.08 10.21 -26.67
N GLN A 639 24.37 10.08 -26.36
CA GLN A 639 24.90 9.03 -25.50
C GLN A 639 25.29 9.67 -24.17
N VAL A 640 24.62 9.25 -23.10
CA VAL A 640 24.80 9.75 -21.75
C VAL A 640 25.37 8.63 -20.90
N SER A 641 26.52 8.88 -20.28
CA SER A 641 27.21 7.92 -19.42
C SER A 641 27.91 8.61 -18.26
N TYR A 642 28.28 7.86 -17.23
CA TYR A 642 29.17 8.33 -16.17
C TYR A 642 30.52 7.66 -16.28
N ILE A 643 31.57 8.47 -16.39
CA ILE A 643 32.97 8.04 -16.43
C ILE A 643 33.65 8.66 -15.19
N ASP A 644 34.24 7.81 -14.34
CA ASP A 644 34.87 8.21 -13.08
C ASP A 644 33.95 9.06 -12.17
N GLY A 645 32.65 8.74 -12.16
CA GLY A 645 31.64 9.44 -11.35
C GLY A 645 31.20 10.80 -11.91
N LYS A 646 31.67 11.20 -13.09
CA LYS A 646 31.26 12.44 -13.76
C LYS A 646 30.44 12.14 -15.01
N LEU A 647 29.47 13.00 -15.29
CA LEU A 647 28.64 12.90 -16.48
C LEU A 647 29.47 13.17 -17.75
N ASP A 648 29.38 12.26 -18.71
CA ASP A 648 29.89 12.38 -20.08
C ASP A 648 28.70 12.30 -21.05
N VAL A 649 28.49 13.38 -21.81
CA VAL A 649 27.40 13.49 -22.79
C VAL A 649 28.00 13.69 -24.18
N LYS A 650 27.73 12.74 -25.07
CA LYS A 650 28.09 12.84 -26.49
C LYS A 650 26.84 13.08 -27.32
N ALA A 651 26.79 14.20 -28.03
CA ALA A 651 25.66 14.59 -28.85
C ALA A 651 26.03 14.60 -30.34
N ASN A 652 25.20 13.96 -31.16
CA ASN A 652 25.32 13.95 -32.61
C ASN A 652 24.02 14.49 -33.21
N LYS A 653 24.11 15.65 -33.87
CA LYS A 653 22.97 16.28 -34.53
C LYS A 653 22.80 15.72 -35.95
N ILE A 654 21.57 15.35 -36.31
CA ILE A 654 21.28 14.58 -37.53
C ILE A 654 20.41 15.42 -38.49
N ASP A 655 19.20 15.79 -38.08
CA ASP A 655 18.24 16.55 -38.89
C ASP A 655 17.46 17.55 -38.02
N GLU A 656 17.68 18.83 -38.22
CA GLU A 656 17.02 19.90 -37.45
C GLU A 656 15.50 19.90 -37.56
N ASN A 657 14.94 19.37 -38.66
CA ASN A 657 13.51 19.37 -38.91
C ASN A 657 12.81 18.14 -38.35
N ALA A 658 13.56 17.11 -37.96
CA ALA A 658 13.00 15.91 -37.36
C ALA A 658 12.54 16.18 -35.92
N LYS A 659 11.53 15.43 -35.47
CA LYS A 659 10.88 15.65 -34.16
C LYS A 659 11.50 14.83 -33.02
N ILE A 660 12.15 13.71 -33.32
CA ILE A 660 12.52 12.69 -32.33
C ILE A 660 13.96 12.84 -31.85
N TYR A 661 14.15 12.92 -30.54
CA TYR A 661 15.43 12.89 -29.85
C TYR A 661 15.64 11.48 -29.30
N VAL A 662 16.80 10.88 -29.60
CA VAL A 662 17.16 9.55 -29.10
C VAL A 662 18.23 9.71 -28.03
N ILE A 663 17.97 9.20 -26.82
CA ILE A 663 18.91 9.28 -25.70
C ILE A 663 19.24 7.88 -25.21
N PHE A 664 20.51 7.50 -25.31
CA PHE A 664 21.04 6.27 -24.73
C PHE A 664 21.61 6.55 -23.34
N LEU A 665 20.95 6.02 -22.31
CA LEU A 665 21.41 6.09 -20.93
C LEU A 665 22.20 4.83 -20.58
N ALA A 666 23.52 4.87 -20.78
CA ALA A 666 24.37 3.68 -20.69
C ALA A 666 24.34 3.03 -19.29
N ASN A 667 24.47 3.84 -18.24
CA ASN A 667 24.54 3.38 -16.86
C ASN A 667 23.21 2.79 -16.35
N TYR A 668 22.08 3.20 -16.94
CA TYR A 668 20.75 2.73 -16.55
C TYR A 668 20.20 1.65 -17.49
N ASN A 669 20.90 1.37 -18.59
CA ASN A 669 20.46 0.46 -19.66
C ASN A 669 19.05 0.83 -20.18
N ARG A 670 18.88 2.10 -20.57
CA ARG A 670 17.62 2.65 -21.10
C ARG A 670 17.84 3.42 -22.38
N ILE A 671 16.84 3.39 -23.25
CA ILE A 671 16.78 4.21 -24.46
C ILE A 671 15.51 5.04 -24.43
N LEU A 672 15.64 6.36 -24.51
CA LEU A 672 14.50 7.26 -24.53
C LEU A 672 14.29 7.79 -25.94
N LEU A 673 13.04 7.78 -26.40
CA LEU A 673 12.60 8.48 -27.60
C LEU A 673 11.67 9.60 -27.16
N LEU A 674 12.13 10.83 -27.29
CA LEU A 674 11.43 12.01 -26.80
C LEU A 674 11.18 12.98 -27.94
N GLU A 675 10.02 13.61 -27.97
CA GLU A 675 9.85 14.85 -28.74
C GLU A 675 10.37 16.07 -27.99
N LYS A 676 10.57 17.17 -28.72
CA LYS A 676 11.20 18.41 -28.20
C LYS A 676 10.64 18.89 -26.86
N LYS A 677 9.31 18.92 -26.69
CA LYS A 677 8.71 19.37 -25.42
C LYS A 677 9.13 18.51 -24.22
N ALA A 678 9.18 17.20 -24.38
CA ALA A 678 9.62 16.30 -23.33
C ALA A 678 11.15 16.32 -23.15
N PHE A 679 11.90 16.46 -24.24
CA PHE A 679 13.35 16.65 -24.21
C PHE A 679 13.75 17.91 -23.43
N ASP A 680 13.05 19.03 -23.65
CA ASP A 680 13.30 20.32 -22.99
C ASP A 680 12.76 20.39 -21.55
N SER A 681 12.07 19.35 -21.06
CA SER A 681 11.49 19.32 -19.71
C SER A 681 12.54 19.42 -18.61
N THR A 682 12.17 20.05 -17.49
CA THR A 682 13.06 20.27 -16.34
C THR A 682 13.61 18.96 -15.80
N PHE A 683 12.81 17.89 -15.71
CA PHE A 683 13.31 16.59 -15.29
C PHE A 683 14.44 16.09 -16.22
N VAL A 684 14.23 16.12 -17.53
CA VAL A 684 15.23 15.64 -18.49
C VAL A 684 16.48 16.50 -18.45
N GLN A 685 16.35 17.82 -18.43
CA GLN A 685 17.51 18.73 -18.42
C GLN A 685 18.32 18.61 -17.12
N LEU A 686 17.67 18.64 -15.96
CA LEU A 686 18.36 18.56 -14.67
C LEU A 686 18.89 17.15 -14.36
N PHE A 687 18.08 16.11 -14.61
CA PHE A 687 18.45 14.74 -14.24
C PHE A 687 19.32 14.05 -15.29
N ILE A 688 18.95 14.08 -16.56
CA ILE A 688 19.68 13.32 -17.60
C ILE A 688 20.94 14.07 -18.02
N PHE A 689 20.85 15.38 -18.23
CA PHE A 689 21.93 16.16 -18.84
C PHE A 689 22.76 17.00 -17.85
N GLU A 690 22.35 17.10 -16.58
CA GLU A 690 22.94 18.08 -15.62
C GLU A 690 22.98 19.50 -16.19
N ASN A 691 22.04 19.81 -17.09
CA ASN A 691 21.92 21.10 -17.72
C ASN A 691 20.95 21.95 -16.91
N TYR A 692 21.48 22.80 -16.04
CA TYR A 692 20.70 23.65 -15.14
C TYR A 692 21.00 25.14 -15.40
N ASP A 693 19.96 25.97 -15.37
CA ASP A 693 20.11 27.42 -15.36
C ASP A 693 20.65 27.86 -14.00
N LYS A 694 21.86 28.43 -14.01
CA LYS A 694 22.59 28.85 -12.81
C LYS A 694 21.93 30.02 -12.08
N GLU A 695 21.01 30.73 -12.73
CA GLU A 695 20.21 31.77 -12.06
C GLU A 695 19.02 31.17 -11.29
N LEU A 696 18.61 29.95 -11.62
CA LEU A 696 17.45 29.28 -11.02
C LEU A 696 17.86 28.19 -10.04
N PHE A 697 18.93 27.44 -10.33
CA PHE A 697 19.30 26.24 -9.58
C PHE A 697 20.77 26.25 -9.16
N GLU A 698 21.01 25.72 -7.97
CA GLU A 698 22.33 25.38 -7.45
C GLU A 698 22.42 23.87 -7.18
N PRO A 699 23.38 23.14 -7.75
CA PRO A 699 23.55 21.73 -7.47
C PRO A 699 24.05 21.52 -6.04
N VAL A 700 23.37 20.66 -5.29
CA VAL A 700 23.72 20.24 -3.93
C VAL A 700 24.38 18.86 -3.95
N VAL A 701 23.83 17.94 -4.75
CA VAL A 701 24.34 16.59 -4.99
C VAL A 701 24.22 16.28 -6.47
N LEU A 702 25.32 15.85 -7.09
CA LEU A 702 25.36 15.34 -8.46
C LEU A 702 25.96 13.94 -8.42
N ASP A 703 25.09 12.96 -8.21
CA ASP A 703 25.45 11.54 -8.24
C ASP A 703 24.54 10.79 -9.21
N GLN A 704 25.03 9.69 -9.79
CA GLN A 704 24.23 8.87 -10.70
C GLN A 704 23.03 8.20 -10.00
N ALA A 705 23.09 7.98 -8.69
CA ALA A 705 22.00 7.39 -7.91
C ALA A 705 20.93 8.40 -7.50
N ALA A 706 21.29 9.68 -7.34
CA ALA A 706 20.36 10.76 -7.04
C ALA A 706 20.96 12.14 -7.33
N LYS A 707 20.12 13.07 -7.79
CA LYS A 707 20.51 14.47 -8.00
C LYS A 707 19.67 15.40 -7.15
N ILE A 708 20.34 16.34 -6.49
CA ILE A 708 19.71 17.35 -5.64
C ILE A 708 20.09 18.73 -6.13
N TYR A 709 19.08 19.54 -6.43
CA TYR A 709 19.25 20.95 -6.78
C TYR A 709 18.47 21.83 -5.80
N ARG A 710 19.07 22.92 -5.35
CA ARG A 710 18.40 23.97 -4.58
C ARG A 710 17.87 25.03 -5.54
N LEU A 711 16.60 25.41 -5.38
CA LEU A 711 15.99 26.51 -6.10
C LEU A 711 16.41 27.85 -5.47
N LEU A 712 16.98 28.73 -6.29
CA LEU A 712 17.45 30.06 -5.87
C LEU A 712 16.33 31.09 -5.86
N LYS A 713 15.31 30.90 -6.69
CA LYS A 713 14.19 31.84 -6.91
C LYS A 713 13.14 31.85 -5.79
#